data_AF-A0A4Y7PWX5-F1
#
_entry.id   AF-A0A4Y7PWX5-F1
#
_cell.length_a   1.000
_cell.length_b   1.000
_cell.length_c   1.000
_cell.angle_alpha   90.00
_cell.angle_beta   90.00
_cell.angle_gamma   90.00
#
_symmetry.space_group_name_H-M   'P 1'
#
loop_
_entity.id
_entity.type
_entity.pdbx_description
1 polymer ?
#
loop_
_entity_poly.entity_id
_entity_poly.type
_entity_poly.pdbx_seq_one_letter_code
_entity_poly.pdbx_strand_id
1 'polypeptide(L)'
;MALVAPQLHNRDLQTTFTGVQHHLSTPEAEIHQYRGIKFASIPARFRRSTLFTSYATKTDATKHGPITPQVKNRNLEERLYGVSRDQIPPALRVSTPRQDEFECLNLTITRPGHIPNDKLLPVMVWVHGGGNVSGSNSDWVCDAGAFVKKSMQLGKPVVVVAINYRLGLLGFGFNNLIAADNAAAGYEGVGNFGLYDQRTALTWVQKHISQFGGSPSNVTLFGSSAGAIDIHCHLLSSYNASPSTPPLFHRAILQSGAIAPCPTSIFEPHIAGTALARIMCALHISTMDELRAVEAERLVALTGERVKPVDDGVFLRKDWRTLSLAAPASKRGFRQDIIIGDVGCEAVLWSPAAQLWTTDAVVRRVRAICQSVYKADALLRAYDIGSNVGDEDLPERVMDLMSDALFACVVEGAAGAALTPPPSPVISAESPPTPSPLSLSQSSKSKSRSNSQSQLTKAALLPKPKVYRYVFDQASPHTDIPHHDVDLVYLFGNVPFPSLPELTDEENAEVNWDRVKVRDAMQSRWLAFANGEQPWEPLRSVDPETAFFSTDIMDSTCPQHTPPPTPADSDSESSDSESEAAASAAVARIKETQVSKLPENKIYVFGPEGETGERSMTIFEGRRRVHAWRDTFAPLGLHVIQKVGLELGNGPPVDSKARF
;
A
#
# COMPACT_ATOMS: atom_id res chain seq x y z
N MET A 1 -39.14 13.17 9.58
CA MET A 1 -39.39 12.36 8.37
C MET A 1 -38.46 11.17 8.41
N ALA A 2 -38.95 9.93 8.25
CA ALA A 2 -38.06 8.79 8.08
C ALA A 2 -37.26 8.99 6.77
N LEU A 3 -35.94 9.03 6.86
CA LEU A 3 -35.08 9.16 5.68
C LEU A 3 -35.32 7.94 4.78
N VAL A 4 -35.71 8.19 3.53
CA VAL A 4 -35.97 7.14 2.54
C VAL A 4 -34.63 6.47 2.22
N ALA A 5 -34.55 5.15 2.37
CA ALA A 5 -33.34 4.40 2.06
C ALA A 5 -32.94 4.63 0.58
N PRO A 6 -31.68 4.95 0.28
CA PRO A 6 -31.26 5.19 -1.09
C PRO A 6 -31.45 3.96 -1.95
N GLN A 7 -32.00 4.14 -3.14
CA GLN A 7 -32.22 3.08 -4.11
C GLN A 7 -31.43 3.36 -5.38
N LEU A 8 -30.76 2.34 -5.89
CA LEU A 8 -29.98 2.39 -7.12
C LEU A 8 -30.44 1.30 -8.07
N HIS A 9 -31.01 1.71 -9.20
CA HIS A 9 -31.39 0.79 -10.27
C HIS A 9 -30.19 0.49 -11.16
N ASN A 10 -29.72 -0.76 -11.13
CA ASN A 10 -28.62 -1.24 -11.96
C ASN A 10 -29.18 -2.03 -13.15
N ARG A 11 -29.05 -1.47 -14.35
CA ARG A 11 -29.59 -2.06 -15.57
C ARG A 11 -28.83 -3.31 -16.01
N ASP A 12 -27.52 -3.31 -15.81
CA ASP A 12 -26.62 -4.40 -16.25
C ASP A 12 -26.85 -5.67 -15.42
N LEU A 13 -27.16 -5.50 -14.13
CA LEU A 13 -27.42 -6.58 -13.18
C LEU A 13 -28.92 -6.87 -12.98
N GLN A 14 -29.80 -6.13 -13.67
CA GLN A 14 -31.26 -6.26 -13.62
C GLN A 14 -31.82 -6.25 -12.18
N THR A 15 -31.28 -5.39 -11.33
CA THR A 15 -31.68 -5.28 -9.92
C THR A 15 -31.74 -3.84 -9.45
N THR A 16 -32.59 -3.58 -8.45
CA THR A 16 -32.53 -2.35 -7.66
C THR A 16 -31.88 -2.66 -6.31
N PHE A 17 -30.74 -2.05 -6.05
CA PHE A 17 -30.06 -2.11 -4.76
C PHE A 17 -30.68 -1.11 -3.79
N THR A 18 -31.05 -1.56 -2.60
CA THR A 18 -31.42 -0.68 -1.49
C THR A 18 -30.23 -0.54 -0.56
N GLY A 19 -29.67 0.67 -0.45
CA GLY A 19 -28.53 0.97 0.43
C GLY A 19 -28.95 1.69 1.71
N VAL A 20 -27.96 2.24 2.42
CA VAL A 20 -28.16 3.12 3.58
C VAL A 20 -27.57 4.50 3.32
N GLN A 21 -28.23 5.52 3.84
CA GLN A 21 -27.60 6.82 4.01
C GLN A 21 -26.60 6.72 5.16
N HIS A 22 -25.34 7.05 4.91
CA HIS A 22 -24.30 6.94 5.92
C HIS A 22 -24.55 7.92 7.07
N HIS A 23 -24.23 7.54 8.31
CA HIS A 23 -24.53 8.35 9.49
C HIS A 23 -23.78 9.70 9.53
N LEU A 24 -22.71 9.85 8.75
CA LEU A 24 -21.96 11.11 8.59
C LEU A 24 -22.53 12.05 7.53
N SER A 25 -23.62 11.66 6.87
CA SER A 25 -24.29 12.47 5.86
C SER A 25 -24.80 13.78 6.45
N THR A 26 -24.60 14.88 5.73
CA THR A 26 -25.22 16.19 6.02
C THR A 26 -26.00 16.67 4.79
N PRO A 27 -26.84 17.71 4.89
CA PRO A 27 -27.54 18.26 3.73
C PRO A 27 -26.58 18.67 2.59
N GLU A 28 -25.39 19.16 2.94
CA GLU A 28 -24.34 19.59 2.01
C GLU A 28 -23.46 18.44 1.55
N ALA A 29 -23.43 17.34 2.30
CA ALA A 29 -22.57 16.19 2.05
C ALA A 29 -23.28 14.86 2.28
N GLU A 30 -24.23 14.54 1.41
CA GLU A 30 -24.93 13.26 1.44
C GLU A 30 -24.02 12.11 0.97
N ILE A 31 -24.00 11.00 1.72
CA ILE A 31 -23.18 9.82 1.43
C ILE A 31 -24.06 8.58 1.48
N HIS A 32 -24.01 7.76 0.43
CA HIS A 32 -24.72 6.49 0.37
C HIS A 32 -23.74 5.32 0.45
N GLN A 33 -24.16 4.26 1.14
CA GLN A 33 -23.46 2.99 1.19
C GLN A 33 -24.34 1.83 0.73
N TYR A 34 -23.78 0.99 -0.12
CA TYR A 34 -24.37 -0.27 -0.55
C TYR A 34 -23.44 -1.40 -0.11
N ARG A 35 -23.88 -2.16 0.89
CA ARG A 35 -23.08 -3.13 1.64
C ARG A 35 -23.45 -4.56 1.23
N GLY A 36 -22.49 -5.48 1.35
CA GLY A 36 -22.75 -6.91 1.16
C GLY A 36 -23.13 -7.32 -0.28
N ILE A 37 -22.75 -6.54 -1.29
CA ILE A 37 -23.00 -6.88 -2.69
C ILE A 37 -22.09 -8.05 -3.07
N LYS A 38 -22.65 -9.24 -3.28
CA LYS A 38 -21.91 -10.42 -3.74
C LYS A 38 -21.30 -10.15 -5.11
N PHE A 39 -19.99 -10.31 -5.29
CA PHE A 39 -19.33 -10.09 -6.59
C PHE A 39 -18.85 -11.40 -7.24
N ALA A 40 -18.74 -12.48 -6.46
CA ALA A 40 -18.32 -13.78 -6.95
C ALA A 40 -18.97 -14.94 -6.20
N SER A 41 -18.98 -16.11 -6.83
CA SER A 41 -19.34 -17.39 -6.21
C SER A 41 -18.12 -18.28 -6.09
N ILE A 42 -18.09 -19.11 -5.06
CA ILE A 42 -17.05 -20.13 -4.84
C ILE A 42 -17.68 -21.48 -5.19
N PRO A 43 -17.33 -22.11 -6.33
CA PRO A 43 -17.96 -23.35 -6.76
C PRO A 43 -17.67 -24.54 -5.83
N ALA A 44 -16.48 -24.53 -5.21
CA ALA A 44 -16.04 -25.50 -4.21
C ALA A 44 -14.85 -24.93 -3.43
N ARG A 45 -14.58 -25.45 -2.24
CA ARG A 45 -13.35 -25.13 -1.51
C ARG A 45 -12.11 -25.48 -2.35
N PHE A 46 -11.11 -24.59 -2.29
CA PHE A 46 -9.89 -24.63 -3.12
C PHE A 46 -10.16 -24.60 -4.63
N ARG A 47 -11.24 -23.92 -5.04
CA ARG A 47 -11.56 -23.62 -6.44
C ARG A 47 -11.47 -22.13 -6.71
N ARG A 48 -11.11 -21.74 -7.93
CA ARG A 48 -11.21 -20.33 -8.35
C ARG A 48 -12.64 -19.84 -8.25
N SER A 49 -12.80 -18.60 -7.80
CA SER A 49 -14.11 -17.96 -7.78
C SER A 49 -14.55 -17.61 -9.19
N THR A 50 -15.86 -17.53 -9.39
CA THR A 50 -16.49 -17.18 -10.65
C THR A 50 -17.31 -15.91 -10.47
N LEU A 51 -17.23 -14.99 -11.43
CA LEU A 51 -17.97 -13.74 -11.40
C LEU A 51 -19.46 -13.97 -11.16
N PHE A 52 -20.03 -13.27 -10.20
CA PHE A 52 -21.46 -13.32 -9.89
C PHE A 52 -22.18 -12.16 -10.58
N THR A 53 -23.23 -12.48 -11.35
CA THR A 53 -23.99 -11.51 -12.15
C THR A 53 -25.51 -11.67 -12.03
N SER A 54 -25.99 -12.66 -11.26
CA SER A 54 -27.41 -12.98 -11.17
C SER A 54 -27.98 -12.53 -9.83
N TYR A 55 -28.69 -11.41 -9.81
CA TYR A 55 -29.29 -10.85 -8.60
C TYR A 55 -30.82 -11.01 -8.61
N ALA A 56 -31.43 -11.00 -7.43
CA ALA A 56 -32.88 -10.80 -7.34
C ALA A 56 -33.26 -9.41 -7.87
N THR A 57 -34.49 -9.23 -8.35
CA THR A 57 -34.96 -7.94 -8.90
C THR A 57 -34.86 -6.78 -7.91
N LYS A 58 -34.86 -7.07 -6.61
CA LYS A 58 -34.54 -6.15 -5.52
C LYS A 58 -33.47 -6.80 -4.65
N THR A 59 -32.34 -6.13 -4.47
CA THR A 59 -31.25 -6.60 -3.61
C THR A 59 -31.13 -5.69 -2.39
N ASP A 60 -31.26 -6.28 -1.21
CA ASP A 60 -30.99 -5.59 0.05
C ASP A 60 -29.47 -5.46 0.25
N ALA A 61 -28.98 -4.23 0.13
CA ALA A 61 -27.59 -3.85 0.37
C ALA A 61 -27.47 -2.94 1.60
N THR A 62 -28.41 -3.04 2.56
CA THR A 62 -28.40 -2.24 3.79
C THR A 62 -27.48 -2.81 4.88
N LYS A 63 -27.12 -4.09 4.77
CA LYS A 63 -26.36 -4.84 5.77
C LYS A 63 -25.01 -5.30 5.21
N HIS A 64 -24.02 -5.39 6.07
CA HIS A 64 -22.77 -6.05 5.71
C HIS A 64 -23.02 -7.52 5.36
N GLY A 65 -22.34 -7.99 4.32
CA GLY A 65 -22.33 -9.41 3.96
C GLY A 65 -21.48 -10.22 4.94
N PRO A 66 -21.49 -11.55 4.83
CA PRO A 66 -20.57 -12.38 5.60
C PRO A 66 -19.10 -12.05 5.32
N ILE A 67 -18.23 -12.22 6.30
CA ILE A 67 -16.79 -12.11 6.14
C ILE A 67 -16.18 -13.51 5.94
N THR A 68 -14.94 -13.55 5.45
CA THR A 68 -14.21 -14.80 5.28
C THR A 68 -13.92 -15.45 6.64
N PRO A 69 -14.02 -16.80 6.76
CA PRO A 69 -13.64 -17.52 7.97
C PRO A 69 -12.24 -17.14 8.49
N GLN A 70 -12.17 -16.70 9.75
CA GLN A 70 -10.95 -16.21 10.39
C GLN A 70 -11.03 -16.32 11.92
N VAL A 71 -9.89 -16.48 12.59
CA VAL A 71 -9.83 -16.54 14.05
C VAL A 71 -10.24 -15.20 14.65
N LYS A 72 -11.10 -15.23 15.68
CA LYS A 72 -11.52 -14.02 16.39
C LYS A 72 -10.36 -13.45 17.20
N ASN A 73 -9.85 -12.28 16.80
CA ASN A 73 -8.87 -11.52 17.57
C ASN A 73 -9.58 -10.43 18.37
N ARG A 74 -10.09 -10.78 19.56
CA ARG A 74 -10.99 -9.91 20.34
C ARG A 74 -10.36 -8.59 20.80
N ASN A 75 -9.03 -8.52 20.91
CA ASN A 75 -8.32 -7.37 21.46
C ASN A 75 -7.36 -6.76 20.43
N LEU A 76 -7.57 -6.98 19.12
CA LEU A 76 -6.70 -6.37 18.11
C LEU A 76 -6.80 -4.85 18.12
N GLU A 77 -8.03 -4.33 18.18
CA GLU A 77 -8.31 -2.90 18.08
C GLU A 77 -7.75 -2.13 19.28
N GLU A 78 -7.94 -2.65 20.48
CA GLU A 78 -7.38 -2.08 21.70
C GLU A 78 -5.84 -2.12 21.69
N ARG A 79 -5.24 -3.22 21.23
CA ARG A 79 -3.78 -3.35 21.15
C ARG A 79 -3.15 -2.46 20.09
N LEU A 80 -3.78 -2.30 18.93
CA LEU A 80 -3.22 -1.52 17.83
C LEU A 80 -3.59 -0.06 17.92
N TYR A 81 -4.87 0.25 18.06
CA TYR A 81 -5.38 1.62 17.98
C TYR A 81 -5.62 2.26 19.34
N GLY A 82 -5.46 1.53 20.45
CA GLY A 82 -5.75 2.04 21.80
C GLY A 82 -7.23 2.31 22.05
N VAL A 83 -8.12 1.78 21.21
CA VAL A 83 -9.57 2.03 21.28
C VAL A 83 -10.27 0.78 21.81
N SER A 84 -10.88 0.92 22.98
CA SER A 84 -11.77 -0.12 23.52
C SER A 84 -13.08 -0.19 22.71
N ARG A 85 -13.73 -1.35 22.72
CA ARG A 85 -14.98 -1.58 21.97
C ARG A 85 -16.09 -0.57 22.32
N ASP A 86 -16.10 -0.09 23.56
CA ASP A 86 -17.09 0.88 24.05
C ASP A 86 -16.81 2.33 23.62
N GLN A 87 -15.62 2.61 23.07
CA GLN A 87 -15.27 3.90 22.48
C GLN A 87 -15.55 3.96 20.97
N ILE A 88 -15.75 2.82 20.30
CA ILE A 88 -16.11 2.78 18.88
C ILE A 88 -17.45 3.48 18.67
N PRO A 89 -17.64 4.36 17.68
CA PRO A 89 -18.94 4.97 17.43
C PRO A 89 -20.06 3.93 17.22
N PRO A 90 -21.21 4.01 17.90
CA PRO A 90 -22.28 3.01 17.79
C PRO A 90 -22.75 2.75 16.35
N ALA A 91 -22.73 3.77 15.49
CA ALA A 91 -23.10 3.66 14.08
C ALA A 91 -22.10 2.86 13.24
N LEU A 92 -20.85 2.74 13.68
CA LEU A 92 -19.77 1.97 13.05
C LEU A 92 -19.53 0.63 13.75
N ARG A 93 -20.11 0.40 14.94
CA ARG A 93 -20.02 -0.89 15.63
C ARG A 93 -20.74 -1.95 14.84
N VAL A 94 -19.97 -2.80 14.17
CA VAL A 94 -20.50 -4.06 13.64
C VAL A 94 -20.68 -5.03 14.80
N SER A 95 -21.86 -5.66 14.88
CA SER A 95 -22.04 -6.84 15.74
C SER A 95 -21.07 -7.94 15.31
N THR A 96 -21.00 -9.06 16.04
CA THR A 96 -20.09 -10.15 15.63
C THR A 96 -20.36 -10.51 14.15
N PRO A 97 -19.43 -10.24 13.22
CA PRO A 97 -19.70 -10.41 11.80
C PRO A 97 -19.93 -11.88 11.51
N ARG A 98 -20.97 -12.18 10.73
CA ARG A 98 -21.24 -13.54 10.26
C ARG A 98 -20.06 -13.99 9.40
N GLN A 99 -19.53 -15.18 9.65
CA GLN A 99 -18.50 -15.78 8.80
C GLN A 99 -19.15 -16.85 7.93
N ASP A 100 -18.81 -16.90 6.64
CA ASP A 100 -19.34 -17.87 5.70
C ASP A 100 -18.33 -18.11 4.56
N GLU A 101 -17.88 -19.35 4.38
CA GLU A 101 -16.85 -19.66 3.37
C GLU A 101 -17.30 -19.38 1.94
N PHE A 102 -18.58 -19.59 1.61
CA PHE A 102 -19.07 -19.54 0.23
C PHE A 102 -19.78 -18.22 -0.10
N GLU A 103 -20.24 -17.50 0.92
CA GLU A 103 -20.93 -16.22 0.80
C GLU A 103 -20.07 -14.99 1.19
N CYS A 104 -18.78 -15.19 1.53
CA CYS A 104 -17.90 -14.07 1.92
C CYS A 104 -17.45 -13.16 0.78
N LEU A 105 -17.56 -13.58 -0.49
CA LEU A 105 -17.08 -12.79 -1.64
C LEU A 105 -18.08 -11.69 -2.02
N ASN A 106 -18.12 -10.67 -1.16
CA ASN A 106 -18.92 -9.47 -1.30
C ASN A 106 -18.09 -8.19 -1.17
N LEU A 107 -18.67 -7.08 -1.58
CA LEU A 107 -18.07 -5.74 -1.53
C LEU A 107 -19.04 -4.71 -0.95
N THR A 108 -18.46 -3.62 -0.46
CA THR A 108 -19.17 -2.42 0.00
C THR A 108 -18.80 -1.25 -0.89
N ILE A 109 -19.79 -0.53 -1.40
CA ILE A 109 -19.62 0.68 -2.21
C ILE A 109 -20.06 1.88 -1.39
N THR A 110 -19.15 2.82 -1.16
CA THR A 110 -19.42 4.12 -0.54
C THR A 110 -19.27 5.22 -1.58
N ARG A 111 -20.28 6.08 -1.73
CA ARG A 111 -20.29 7.13 -2.75
C ARG A 111 -21.01 8.40 -2.29
N PRO A 112 -20.75 9.56 -2.92
CA PRO A 112 -21.58 10.74 -2.79
C PRO A 112 -23.04 10.47 -3.20
N GLY A 113 -24.01 10.87 -2.39
CA GLY A 113 -25.44 10.62 -2.62
C GLY A 113 -26.03 11.48 -3.74
N HIS A 114 -25.65 12.75 -3.78
CA HIS A 114 -26.20 13.77 -4.70
C HIS A 114 -25.65 13.70 -6.14
N ILE A 115 -24.65 12.85 -6.43
CA ILE A 115 -24.02 12.81 -7.76
C ILE A 115 -24.89 11.99 -8.73
N PRO A 116 -25.33 12.57 -9.86
CA PRO A 116 -26.05 11.83 -10.89
C PRO A 116 -25.25 10.63 -11.40
N ASN A 117 -25.92 9.51 -11.68
CA ASN A 117 -25.25 8.26 -12.08
C ASN A 117 -24.52 8.34 -13.43
N ASP A 118 -24.74 9.39 -14.22
CA ASP A 118 -24.06 9.65 -15.50
C ASP A 118 -22.71 10.38 -15.33
N LYS A 119 -22.44 11.00 -14.17
CA LYS A 119 -21.14 11.56 -13.83
C LYS A 119 -20.23 10.48 -13.23
N LEU A 120 -19.22 10.07 -13.99
CA LEU A 120 -18.28 9.03 -13.58
C LEU A 120 -17.11 9.60 -12.76
N LEU A 121 -17.03 9.18 -11.49
CA LEU A 121 -16.02 9.60 -10.53
C LEU A 121 -14.83 8.63 -10.50
N PRO A 122 -13.63 9.04 -10.06
CA PRO A 122 -12.56 8.11 -9.75
C PRO A 122 -13.01 7.06 -8.74
N VAL A 123 -12.60 5.81 -8.97
CA VAL A 123 -12.89 4.68 -8.09
C VAL A 123 -11.64 4.31 -7.32
N MET A 124 -11.73 4.23 -6.01
CA MET A 124 -10.67 3.71 -5.14
C MET A 124 -11.10 2.35 -4.59
N VAL A 125 -10.36 1.29 -4.89
CA VAL A 125 -10.67 -0.08 -4.41
C VAL A 125 -9.76 -0.41 -3.24
N TRP A 126 -10.34 -0.57 -2.06
CA TRP A 126 -9.67 -0.91 -0.82
C TRP A 126 -9.44 -2.42 -0.71
N VAL A 127 -8.18 -2.83 -0.61
CA VAL A 127 -7.76 -4.21 -0.31
C VAL A 127 -7.25 -4.24 1.12
N HIS A 128 -8.03 -4.85 2.02
CA HIS A 128 -7.73 -4.83 3.45
C HIS A 128 -6.45 -5.62 3.79
N GLY A 129 -5.82 -5.24 4.91
CA GLY A 129 -4.68 -5.97 5.50
C GLY A 129 -5.11 -7.15 6.36
N GLY A 130 -4.24 -7.57 7.29
CA GLY A 130 -4.50 -8.67 8.23
C GLY A 130 -3.72 -9.95 7.94
N GLY A 131 -2.49 -9.83 7.40
CA GLY A 131 -1.57 -10.97 7.20
C GLY A 131 -2.09 -12.05 6.25
N ASN A 132 -3.12 -11.75 5.45
CA ASN A 132 -3.88 -12.73 4.67
C ASN A 132 -4.51 -13.85 5.50
N VAL A 133 -4.74 -13.62 6.81
CA VAL A 133 -5.39 -14.56 7.75
C VAL A 133 -6.59 -13.96 8.48
N SER A 134 -6.71 -12.64 8.50
CA SER A 134 -7.84 -11.88 9.05
C SER A 134 -8.10 -10.61 8.24
N GLY A 135 -9.13 -9.85 8.62
CA GLY A 135 -9.55 -8.58 8.00
C GLY A 135 -10.86 -8.71 7.22
N SER A 136 -11.51 -7.57 6.95
CA SER A 136 -12.73 -7.52 6.15
C SER A 136 -13.01 -6.15 5.52
N ASN A 137 -13.90 -6.13 4.52
CA ASN A 137 -14.49 -4.90 3.96
C ASN A 137 -15.46 -4.16 4.91
N SER A 138 -15.71 -4.72 6.09
CA SER A 138 -16.59 -4.18 7.12
C SER A 138 -15.83 -3.71 8.35
N ASP A 139 -14.50 -3.67 8.28
CA ASP A 139 -13.65 -3.18 9.36
C ASP A 139 -13.89 -1.68 9.56
N TRP A 140 -14.41 -1.31 10.73
CA TRP A 140 -14.91 0.04 11.00
C TRP A 140 -13.83 1.13 10.90
N VAL A 141 -12.58 0.80 11.20
CA VAL A 141 -11.43 1.71 11.05
C VAL A 141 -11.30 2.16 9.60
N CYS A 142 -11.64 1.29 8.65
CA CYS A 142 -11.57 1.53 7.21
C CYS A 142 -12.93 1.85 6.58
N ASP A 143 -13.95 2.21 7.36
CA ASP A 143 -15.21 2.71 6.78
C ASP A 143 -14.94 3.96 5.94
N ALA A 144 -15.40 3.96 4.70
CA ALA A 144 -15.04 5.01 3.75
C ALA A 144 -15.90 6.28 3.88
N GLY A 145 -16.87 6.34 4.79
CA GLY A 145 -17.81 7.45 4.91
C GLY A 145 -17.11 8.78 5.18
N ALA A 146 -16.22 8.85 6.17
CA ALA A 146 -15.46 10.06 6.49
C ALA A 146 -14.52 10.47 5.34
N PHE A 147 -13.86 9.50 4.71
CA PHE A 147 -12.96 9.76 3.57
C PHE A 147 -13.70 10.26 2.32
N VAL A 148 -14.86 9.68 1.98
CA VAL A 148 -15.72 10.16 0.88
C VAL A 148 -16.28 11.54 1.19
N LYS A 149 -16.65 11.82 2.45
CA LYS A 149 -17.05 13.18 2.87
C LYS A 149 -15.94 14.20 2.60
N LYS A 150 -14.70 13.89 3.01
CA LYS A 150 -13.54 14.76 2.76
C LYS A 150 -13.31 14.97 1.27
N SER A 151 -13.49 13.92 0.46
CA SER A 151 -13.34 14.01 -1.00
C SER A 151 -14.27 15.04 -1.63
N MET A 152 -15.50 15.14 -1.13
CA MET A 152 -16.48 16.13 -1.59
C MET A 152 -16.10 17.55 -1.14
N GLN A 153 -15.67 17.70 0.11
CA GLN A 153 -15.22 18.99 0.66
C GLN A 153 -14.02 19.57 -0.11
N LEU A 154 -13.12 18.70 -0.59
CA LEU A 154 -11.95 19.10 -1.38
C LEU A 154 -12.27 19.30 -2.88
N GLY A 155 -13.52 19.15 -3.31
CA GLY A 155 -13.90 19.23 -4.73
C GLY A 155 -13.34 18.08 -5.58
N LYS A 156 -12.95 16.96 -4.95
CA LYS A 156 -12.34 15.77 -5.57
C LYS A 156 -13.14 14.50 -5.25
N PRO A 157 -14.46 14.46 -5.53
CA PRO A 157 -15.32 13.36 -5.10
C PRO A 157 -14.87 12.01 -5.67
N VAL A 158 -14.86 10.97 -4.84
CA VAL A 158 -14.49 9.60 -5.24
C VAL A 158 -15.56 8.58 -4.83
N VAL A 159 -15.59 7.44 -5.53
CA VAL A 159 -16.30 6.23 -5.09
C VAL A 159 -15.29 5.29 -4.47
N VAL A 160 -15.57 4.79 -3.26
CA VAL A 160 -14.71 3.81 -2.59
C VAL A 160 -15.39 2.44 -2.59
N VAL A 161 -14.66 1.41 -3.01
CA VAL A 161 -15.11 0.01 -3.03
C VAL A 161 -14.22 -0.82 -2.12
N ALA A 162 -14.75 -1.31 -0.99
CA ALA A 162 -14.04 -2.23 -0.10
C ALA A 162 -14.44 -3.68 -0.41
N ILE A 163 -13.47 -4.57 -0.59
CA ILE A 163 -13.72 -5.96 -1.04
C ILE A 163 -13.31 -6.97 0.03
N ASN A 164 -14.07 -8.06 0.17
CA ASN A 164 -13.61 -9.26 0.86
C ASN A 164 -12.93 -10.20 -0.13
N TYR A 165 -11.99 -11.00 0.37
CA TYR A 165 -11.34 -12.08 -0.38
C TYR A 165 -11.06 -13.26 0.56
N ARG A 166 -10.83 -14.47 0.01
CA ARG A 166 -10.50 -15.62 0.85
C ARG A 166 -9.12 -15.46 1.51
N LEU A 167 -9.03 -15.92 2.75
CA LEU A 167 -7.92 -15.78 3.68
C LEU A 167 -7.44 -17.17 4.12
N GLY A 168 -6.31 -17.21 4.81
CA GLY A 168 -5.78 -18.42 5.39
C GLY A 168 -5.50 -19.50 4.34
N LEU A 169 -5.67 -20.76 4.73
CA LEU A 169 -5.61 -21.88 3.79
C LEU A 169 -6.70 -21.78 2.70
N LEU A 170 -7.88 -21.23 3.02
CA LEU A 170 -8.98 -21.12 2.06
C LEU A 170 -8.62 -20.20 0.88
N GLY A 171 -7.80 -19.18 1.13
CA GLY A 171 -7.31 -18.23 0.14
C GLY A 171 -5.95 -18.57 -0.46
N PHE A 172 -5.04 -19.15 0.31
CA PHE A 172 -3.62 -19.27 -0.08
C PHE A 172 -3.08 -20.70 0.11
N GLY A 173 -3.95 -21.67 0.39
CA GLY A 173 -3.59 -23.07 0.51
C GLY A 173 -3.07 -23.63 -0.82
N PHE A 174 -1.97 -24.38 -0.73
CA PHE A 174 -1.33 -25.03 -1.87
C PHE A 174 -0.81 -26.41 -1.45
N ASN A 175 -1.05 -27.41 -2.28
CA ASN A 175 -0.29 -28.66 -2.35
C ASN A 175 -0.54 -29.35 -3.70
N ASN A 176 0.12 -30.49 -3.93
CA ASN A 176 -0.02 -31.24 -5.18
C ASN A 176 -1.43 -31.84 -5.38
N LEU A 177 -2.19 -32.09 -4.31
CA LEU A 177 -3.57 -32.60 -4.39
C LEU A 177 -4.53 -31.52 -4.92
N ILE A 178 -4.46 -30.31 -4.34
CA ILE A 178 -5.18 -29.12 -4.83
C ILE A 178 -4.79 -28.85 -6.28
N ALA A 179 -3.51 -29.04 -6.60
CA ALA A 179 -3.01 -28.80 -7.94
C ALA A 179 -3.64 -29.74 -8.99
N ALA A 180 -3.59 -31.04 -8.73
CA ALA A 180 -4.17 -32.05 -9.60
C ALA A 180 -5.70 -31.88 -9.75
N ASP A 181 -6.40 -31.61 -8.65
CA ASP A 181 -7.86 -31.38 -8.66
C ASP A 181 -8.26 -30.11 -9.44
N ASN A 182 -7.44 -29.05 -9.44
CA ASN A 182 -7.70 -27.86 -10.26
C ASN A 182 -7.37 -28.07 -11.74
N ALA A 183 -6.28 -28.79 -12.05
CA ALA A 183 -5.96 -29.18 -13.41
C ALA A 183 -7.07 -30.03 -14.04
N ALA A 184 -7.62 -30.99 -13.28
CA ALA A 184 -8.76 -31.82 -13.72
C ALA A 184 -10.03 -31.00 -14.00
N ALA A 185 -10.20 -29.86 -13.34
CA ALA A 185 -11.30 -28.93 -13.56
C ALA A 185 -11.01 -27.86 -14.65
N GLY A 186 -9.89 -27.96 -15.36
CA GLY A 186 -9.54 -27.06 -16.47
C GLY A 186 -8.89 -25.74 -16.04
N TYR A 187 -8.42 -25.61 -14.80
CA TYR A 187 -7.70 -24.43 -14.34
C TYR A 187 -6.18 -24.61 -14.45
N GLU A 188 -5.51 -23.65 -15.10
CA GLU A 188 -4.05 -23.55 -15.10
C GLU A 188 -3.58 -22.74 -13.89
N GLY A 189 -2.65 -23.26 -13.08
CA GLY A 189 -2.14 -22.58 -11.88
C GLY A 189 -3.01 -22.85 -10.65
N VAL A 190 -2.36 -23.01 -9.49
CA VAL A 190 -2.97 -23.69 -8.34
C VAL A 190 -2.53 -22.97 -7.06
N GLY A 191 -3.49 -22.69 -6.16
CA GLY A 191 -3.29 -21.77 -5.04
C GLY A 191 -3.73 -20.33 -5.36
N ASN A 192 -3.35 -19.38 -4.49
CA ASN A 192 -3.64 -17.94 -4.64
C ASN A 192 -5.12 -17.59 -4.89
N PHE A 193 -6.03 -18.41 -4.37
CA PHE A 193 -7.48 -18.19 -4.48
C PHE A 193 -7.90 -16.79 -4.01
N GLY A 194 -7.28 -16.26 -2.93
CA GLY A 194 -7.50 -14.89 -2.46
C GLY A 194 -7.13 -13.84 -3.50
N LEU A 195 -5.98 -13.97 -4.20
CA LEU A 195 -5.61 -13.06 -5.29
C LEU A 195 -6.56 -13.16 -6.49
N TYR A 196 -7.04 -14.37 -6.81
CA TYR A 196 -8.05 -14.56 -7.85
C TYR A 196 -9.42 -13.98 -7.46
N ASP A 197 -9.79 -14.01 -6.17
CA ASP A 197 -11.00 -13.36 -5.67
C ASP A 197 -10.90 -11.84 -5.83
N GLN A 198 -9.77 -11.25 -5.45
CA GLN A 198 -9.51 -9.82 -5.67
C GLN A 198 -9.58 -9.46 -7.15
N ARG A 199 -8.97 -10.26 -8.03
CA ARG A 199 -9.05 -10.05 -9.49
C ARG A 199 -10.49 -10.16 -10.01
N THR A 200 -11.29 -11.06 -9.46
CA THR A 200 -12.72 -11.21 -9.79
C THR A 200 -13.52 -10.00 -9.32
N ALA A 201 -13.23 -9.47 -8.13
CA ALA A 201 -13.81 -8.21 -7.64
C ALA A 201 -13.46 -7.04 -8.56
N LEU A 202 -12.21 -6.93 -9.00
CA LEU A 202 -11.79 -5.90 -9.97
C LEU A 202 -12.48 -6.07 -11.32
N THR A 203 -12.70 -7.31 -11.77
CA THR A 203 -13.48 -7.58 -12.97
C THR A 203 -14.94 -7.16 -12.81
N TRP A 204 -15.52 -7.37 -11.62
CA TRP A 204 -16.86 -6.90 -11.29
C TRP A 204 -16.93 -5.36 -11.31
N VAL A 205 -15.95 -4.68 -10.69
CA VAL A 205 -15.83 -3.22 -10.69
C VAL A 205 -15.77 -2.70 -12.13
N GLN A 206 -14.89 -3.26 -12.96
CA GLN A 206 -14.76 -2.86 -14.37
C GLN A 206 -16.07 -2.97 -15.16
N LYS A 207 -16.91 -3.97 -14.85
CA LYS A 207 -18.17 -4.20 -15.56
C LYS A 207 -19.35 -3.39 -15.05
N HIS A 208 -19.39 -3.09 -13.74
CA HIS A 208 -20.64 -2.65 -13.10
C HIS A 208 -20.55 -1.34 -12.31
N ILE A 209 -19.35 -0.80 -12.06
CA ILE A 209 -19.19 0.38 -11.18
C ILE A 209 -19.73 1.67 -11.80
N SER A 210 -19.86 1.73 -13.13
CA SER A 210 -20.46 2.88 -13.84
C SER A 210 -21.91 3.15 -13.43
N GLN A 211 -22.70 2.10 -13.18
CA GLN A 211 -24.07 2.24 -12.69
C GLN A 211 -24.12 2.82 -11.27
N PHE A 212 -23.01 2.72 -10.51
CA PHE A 212 -22.83 3.36 -9.21
C PHE A 212 -22.21 4.76 -9.30
N GLY A 213 -21.97 5.30 -10.50
CA GLY A 213 -21.33 6.60 -10.72
C GLY A 213 -19.80 6.56 -10.65
N GLY A 214 -19.18 5.38 -10.71
CA GLY A 214 -17.72 5.21 -10.74
C GLY A 214 -17.17 4.99 -12.15
N SER A 215 -15.99 5.51 -12.43
CA SER A 215 -15.30 5.37 -13.71
C SER A 215 -14.45 4.09 -13.76
N PRO A 216 -14.78 3.09 -14.61
CA PRO A 216 -13.94 1.89 -14.78
C PRO A 216 -12.58 2.22 -15.43
N SER A 217 -12.48 3.36 -16.15
CA SER A 217 -11.22 3.85 -16.73
C SER A 217 -10.37 4.67 -15.75
N ASN A 218 -10.81 4.85 -14.50
CA ASN A 218 -10.06 5.57 -13.48
C ASN A 218 -10.19 4.85 -12.12
N VAL A 219 -9.53 3.69 -12.04
CA VAL A 219 -9.53 2.83 -10.84
C VAL A 219 -8.16 2.88 -10.18
N THR A 220 -8.12 3.22 -8.90
CA THR A 220 -6.93 3.20 -8.04
C THR A 220 -7.06 2.07 -7.03
N LEU A 221 -6.10 1.14 -7.00
CA LEU A 221 -5.99 0.20 -5.88
C LEU A 221 -5.30 0.89 -4.72
N PHE A 222 -5.78 0.67 -3.50
CA PHE A 222 -5.07 1.04 -2.30
C PHE A 222 -5.30 0.00 -1.22
N GLY A 223 -4.29 -0.27 -0.43
CA GLY A 223 -4.31 -1.34 0.56
C GLY A 223 -3.16 -1.20 1.53
N SER A 224 -3.31 -1.83 2.70
CA SER A 224 -2.29 -1.86 3.73
C SER A 224 -1.78 -3.26 4.01
N SER A 225 -0.53 -3.38 4.46
CA SER A 225 0.04 -4.63 4.95
C SER A 225 -0.06 -5.75 3.90
N ALA A 226 -0.70 -6.88 4.24
CA ALA A 226 -0.99 -7.96 3.31
C ALA A 226 -1.77 -7.50 2.06
N GLY A 227 -2.70 -6.55 2.19
CA GLY A 227 -3.41 -5.97 1.05
C GLY A 227 -2.49 -5.18 0.11
N ALA A 228 -1.49 -4.48 0.64
CA ALA A 228 -0.45 -3.82 -0.16
C ALA A 228 0.47 -4.83 -0.87
N ILE A 229 0.83 -5.93 -0.20
CA ILE A 229 1.57 -7.06 -0.80
C ILE A 229 0.75 -7.68 -1.95
N ASP A 230 -0.55 -7.87 -1.76
CA ASP A 230 -1.44 -8.43 -2.77
C ASP A 230 -1.59 -7.46 -3.98
N ILE A 231 -1.69 -6.15 -3.74
CA ILE A 231 -1.64 -5.13 -4.80
C ILE A 231 -0.31 -5.20 -5.56
N HIS A 232 0.81 -5.39 -4.85
CA HIS A 232 2.10 -5.63 -5.49
C HIS A 232 2.08 -6.91 -6.34
N CYS A 233 1.42 -7.99 -5.89
CA CYS A 233 1.22 -9.20 -6.71
C CYS A 233 0.44 -8.87 -7.99
N HIS A 234 -0.61 -8.05 -7.91
CA HIS A 234 -1.38 -7.62 -9.10
C HIS A 234 -0.55 -6.78 -10.06
N LEU A 235 0.33 -5.90 -9.56
CA LEU A 235 1.28 -5.15 -10.39
C LEU A 235 2.22 -6.09 -11.15
N LEU A 236 2.77 -7.11 -10.46
CA LEU A 236 3.69 -8.11 -11.02
C LEU A 236 2.99 -9.31 -11.69
N SER A 237 1.67 -9.25 -11.85
CA SER A 237 0.90 -10.36 -12.37
C SER A 237 1.13 -10.56 -13.88
N SER A 238 1.15 -11.83 -14.32
CA SER A 238 1.15 -12.19 -15.73
C SER A 238 -0.06 -11.62 -16.46
N TYR A 239 -1.18 -11.44 -15.76
CA TYR A 239 -2.38 -10.84 -16.32
C TYR A 239 -2.34 -9.31 -16.43
N ASN A 240 -1.38 -8.65 -15.78
CA ASN A 240 -1.13 -7.20 -15.89
C ASN A 240 0.01 -6.90 -16.90
N ALA A 241 0.67 -7.94 -17.42
CA ALA A 241 1.82 -7.85 -18.32
C ALA A 241 1.48 -7.47 -19.76
N SER A 242 0.25 -7.74 -20.20
CA SER A 242 -0.14 -7.68 -21.60
C SER A 242 -0.43 -6.24 -22.03
N PRO A 243 0.33 -5.65 -22.98
CA PRO A 243 0.06 -4.30 -23.46
C PRO A 243 -1.26 -4.16 -24.24
N SER A 244 -1.82 -5.27 -24.74
CA SER A 244 -3.05 -5.30 -25.54
C SER A 244 -4.31 -5.50 -24.70
N THR A 245 -4.17 -5.82 -23.41
CA THR A 245 -5.29 -5.99 -22.48
C THR A 245 -5.43 -4.73 -21.64
N PRO A 246 -6.58 -4.03 -21.66
CA PRO A 246 -6.82 -2.90 -20.77
C PRO A 246 -6.59 -3.31 -19.31
N PRO A 247 -5.88 -2.50 -18.51
CA PRO A 247 -5.61 -2.85 -17.14
C PRO A 247 -6.89 -2.76 -16.30
N LEU A 248 -7.01 -3.61 -15.27
CA LEU A 248 -8.14 -3.55 -14.34
C LEU A 248 -8.05 -2.34 -13.39
N PHE A 249 -6.88 -1.71 -13.31
CA PHE A 249 -6.60 -0.55 -12.48
C PHE A 249 -5.47 0.30 -13.08
N HIS A 250 -5.49 1.58 -12.76
CA HIS A 250 -4.68 2.62 -13.40
C HIS A 250 -3.63 3.20 -12.44
N ARG A 251 -3.85 3.08 -11.14
CA ARG A 251 -2.92 3.52 -10.09
C ARG A 251 -2.93 2.55 -8.91
N ALA A 252 -1.86 2.55 -8.12
CA ALA A 252 -1.74 1.72 -6.93
C ALA A 252 -1.14 2.51 -5.76
N ILE A 253 -1.65 2.29 -4.56
CA ILE A 253 -1.10 2.80 -3.31
C ILE A 253 -0.78 1.60 -2.42
N LEU A 254 0.49 1.44 -2.04
CA LEU A 254 0.99 0.35 -1.22
C LEU A 254 1.42 0.92 0.13
N GLN A 255 0.63 0.68 1.16
CA GLN A 255 0.88 1.16 2.53
C GLN A 255 1.46 0.01 3.34
N SER A 256 2.68 0.13 3.84
CA SER A 256 3.32 -0.84 4.73
C SER A 256 3.34 -2.28 4.18
N GLY A 257 3.56 -2.47 2.88
CA GLY A 257 3.65 -3.80 2.28
C GLY A 257 4.20 -3.84 0.87
N ALA A 258 5.22 -4.66 0.66
CA ALA A 258 5.81 -4.90 -0.64
C ALA A 258 6.41 -6.32 -0.72
N ILE A 259 6.61 -6.81 -1.94
CA ILE A 259 7.21 -8.10 -2.22
C ILE A 259 8.72 -7.96 -2.27
N ALA A 260 9.42 -8.75 -1.45
CA ALA A 260 10.83 -8.99 -1.61
C ALA A 260 11.05 -10.13 -2.62
N PRO A 261 12.03 -10.05 -3.54
CA PRO A 261 12.35 -11.12 -4.48
C PRO A 261 13.03 -12.33 -3.80
N CYS A 262 12.35 -12.96 -2.85
CA CYS A 262 12.86 -14.10 -2.09
C CYS A 262 11.74 -15.05 -1.62
N PRO A 263 12.07 -16.33 -1.34
CA PRO A 263 11.09 -17.36 -0.94
C PRO A 263 10.35 -17.10 0.38
N THR A 264 10.77 -16.11 1.15
CA THR A 264 10.13 -15.72 2.41
C THR A 264 8.97 -14.75 2.22
N SER A 265 8.93 -14.01 1.10
CA SER A 265 7.86 -13.08 0.76
C SER A 265 6.78 -13.74 -0.10
N ILE A 266 7.21 -14.47 -1.14
CA ILE A 266 6.36 -15.34 -1.97
C ILE A 266 6.85 -16.78 -1.80
N PHE A 267 5.97 -17.69 -1.43
CA PHE A 267 6.35 -19.07 -1.18
C PHE A 267 6.58 -19.84 -2.46
N GLU A 268 7.61 -20.67 -2.46
CA GLU A 268 7.76 -21.71 -3.47
C GLU A 268 6.72 -22.82 -3.23
N PRO A 269 6.23 -23.48 -4.30
CA PRO A 269 5.27 -24.58 -4.23
C PRO A 269 5.59 -25.65 -3.16
N HIS A 270 6.85 -26.04 -3.04
CA HIS A 270 7.27 -27.06 -2.08
C HIS A 270 7.17 -26.61 -0.62
N ILE A 271 7.38 -25.31 -0.33
CA ILE A 271 7.27 -24.73 1.02
C ILE A 271 5.80 -24.71 1.45
N ALA A 272 4.95 -24.15 0.59
CA ALA A 272 3.51 -24.08 0.84
C ALA A 272 2.88 -25.49 0.93
N GLY A 273 3.29 -26.39 0.02
CA GLY A 273 2.88 -27.80 0.02
C GLY A 273 3.25 -28.53 1.30
N THR A 274 4.47 -28.31 1.82
CA THR A 274 4.91 -28.92 3.09
C THR A 274 4.12 -28.41 4.28
N ALA A 275 3.79 -27.11 4.31
CA ALA A 275 2.99 -26.52 5.37
C ALA A 275 1.58 -27.15 5.43
N LEU A 276 0.90 -27.26 4.28
CA LEU A 276 -0.41 -27.90 4.21
C LEU A 276 -0.32 -29.42 4.48
N ALA A 277 0.70 -30.11 3.99
CA ALA A 277 0.88 -31.54 4.24
C ALA A 277 1.01 -31.86 5.75
N ARG A 278 1.66 -31.00 6.53
CA ARG A 278 1.73 -31.14 8.00
C ARG A 278 0.34 -31.02 8.65
N ILE A 279 -0.48 -30.08 8.17
CA ILE A 279 -1.85 -29.89 8.66
C ILE A 279 -2.71 -31.10 8.28
N MET A 280 -2.58 -31.59 7.04
CA MET A 280 -3.27 -32.81 6.60
C MET A 280 -2.89 -34.03 7.45
N CYS A 281 -1.60 -34.20 7.74
CA CYS A 281 -1.11 -35.27 8.61
C CYS A 281 -1.68 -35.16 10.03
N ALA A 282 -1.69 -33.97 10.62
CA ALA A 282 -2.26 -33.71 11.95
C ALA A 282 -3.80 -33.93 12.00
N LEU A 283 -4.47 -33.85 10.85
CA LEU A 283 -5.90 -34.12 10.70
C LEU A 283 -6.21 -35.55 10.24
N HIS A 284 -5.19 -36.38 9.99
CA HIS A 284 -5.33 -37.73 9.42
C HIS A 284 -6.10 -37.76 8.09
N ILE A 285 -5.89 -36.77 7.22
CA ILE A 285 -6.51 -36.68 5.89
C ILE A 285 -5.48 -36.89 4.78
N SER A 286 -5.91 -37.48 3.67
CA SER A 286 -5.06 -37.85 2.55
C SER A 286 -5.65 -37.55 1.17
N THR A 287 -6.96 -37.27 1.10
CA THR A 287 -7.69 -37.01 -0.14
C THR A 287 -8.24 -35.57 -0.21
N MET A 288 -8.61 -35.14 -1.42
CA MET A 288 -9.27 -33.84 -1.62
C MET A 288 -10.66 -33.78 -1.01
N ASP A 289 -11.41 -34.89 -1.03
CA ASP A 289 -12.76 -34.94 -0.47
C ASP A 289 -12.73 -34.85 1.06
N GLU A 290 -11.80 -35.56 1.71
CA GLU A 290 -11.56 -35.42 3.16
C GLU A 290 -11.15 -33.99 3.52
N LEU A 291 -10.26 -33.37 2.74
CA LEU A 291 -9.82 -31.98 2.96
C LEU A 291 -10.98 -30.97 2.78
N ARG A 292 -11.90 -31.22 1.85
CA ARG A 292 -13.12 -30.43 1.65
C ARG A 292 -14.17 -30.66 2.75
N ALA A 293 -14.18 -31.84 3.36
CA ALA A 293 -15.12 -32.18 4.44
C ALA A 293 -14.72 -31.59 5.81
N VAL A 294 -13.48 -31.11 5.98
CA VAL A 294 -13.06 -30.48 7.24
C VAL A 294 -13.87 -29.20 7.50
N GLU A 295 -14.32 -28.97 8.72
CA GLU A 295 -14.96 -27.71 9.09
C GLU A 295 -14.01 -26.51 8.87
N ALA A 296 -14.53 -25.44 8.27
CA ALA A 296 -13.71 -24.27 7.91
C ALA A 296 -13.00 -23.66 9.13
N GLU A 297 -13.68 -23.60 10.28
CA GLU A 297 -13.12 -23.09 11.54
C GLU A 297 -11.88 -23.89 11.98
N ARG A 298 -11.87 -25.21 11.77
CA ARG A 298 -10.73 -26.07 12.11
C ARG A 298 -9.53 -25.83 11.21
N LEU A 299 -9.76 -25.62 9.91
CA LEU A 299 -8.69 -25.26 8.97
C LEU A 299 -8.09 -23.89 9.30
N VAL A 300 -8.96 -22.92 9.61
CA VAL A 300 -8.57 -21.56 10.00
C VAL A 300 -7.71 -21.57 11.26
N ALA A 301 -8.12 -22.31 12.30
CA ALA A 301 -7.37 -22.43 13.55
C ALA A 301 -5.96 -23.04 13.36
N LEU A 302 -5.78 -23.91 12.35
CA LEU A 302 -4.50 -24.57 12.06
C LEU A 302 -3.58 -23.77 11.12
N THR A 303 -4.14 -22.78 10.42
CA THR A 303 -3.43 -21.98 9.42
C THR A 303 -2.23 -21.25 10.05
N GLY A 304 -2.45 -20.46 11.11
CA GLY A 304 -1.44 -19.54 11.66
C GLY A 304 -0.89 -18.55 10.61
N GLU A 305 0.19 -17.83 10.89
CA GLU A 305 0.88 -16.92 9.93
C GLU A 305 1.69 -17.66 8.83
N ARG A 306 1.33 -18.92 8.53
CA ARG A 306 2.10 -19.81 7.65
C ARG A 306 1.61 -19.85 6.21
N VAL A 307 0.70 -18.96 5.83
CA VAL A 307 0.23 -18.86 4.44
C VAL A 307 0.67 -17.53 3.84
N LYS A 308 1.13 -17.61 2.60
CA LYS A 308 1.55 -16.46 1.78
C LYS A 308 1.15 -16.73 0.33
N PRO A 309 1.12 -15.70 -0.53
CA PRO A 309 1.07 -15.93 -1.97
C PRO A 309 2.16 -16.91 -2.40
N VAL A 310 1.82 -17.79 -3.34
CA VAL A 310 2.70 -18.84 -3.86
C VAL A 310 3.11 -18.50 -5.29
N ASP A 311 4.37 -18.72 -5.64
CA ASP A 311 4.78 -18.70 -7.04
C ASP A 311 4.34 -20.01 -7.72
N ASP A 312 3.09 -20.05 -8.16
CA ASP A 312 2.49 -21.18 -8.88
C ASP A 312 2.90 -21.24 -10.36
N GLY A 313 3.78 -20.33 -10.81
CA GLY A 313 4.21 -20.21 -12.20
C GLY A 313 3.16 -19.63 -13.14
N VAL A 314 2.00 -19.21 -12.64
CA VAL A 314 0.88 -18.72 -13.46
C VAL A 314 0.47 -17.30 -13.08
N PHE A 315 0.20 -17.01 -11.80
CA PHE A 315 -0.31 -15.70 -11.40
C PHE A 315 0.74 -14.59 -11.58
N LEU A 316 1.98 -14.85 -11.13
CA LEU A 316 3.10 -13.93 -11.24
C LEU A 316 3.83 -14.10 -12.58
N ARG A 317 4.39 -13.01 -13.12
CA ARG A 317 5.24 -13.08 -14.32
C ARG A 317 6.54 -13.83 -14.03
N LYS A 318 7.11 -14.51 -15.03
CA LYS A 318 8.39 -15.25 -14.87
C LYS A 318 9.56 -14.38 -14.39
N ASP A 319 9.56 -13.08 -14.72
CA ASP A 319 10.60 -12.12 -14.38
C ASP A 319 10.35 -11.35 -13.07
N TRP A 320 9.29 -11.70 -12.30
CA TRP A 320 8.85 -10.94 -11.12
C TRP A 320 9.97 -10.71 -10.10
N ARG A 321 10.87 -11.68 -9.90
CA ARG A 321 12.00 -11.58 -8.94
C ARG A 321 13.06 -10.55 -9.34
N THR A 322 13.09 -10.15 -10.60
CA THR A 322 14.10 -9.22 -11.14
C THR A 322 13.51 -7.85 -11.50
N LEU A 323 12.20 -7.70 -11.37
CA LEU A 323 11.49 -6.52 -11.82
C LEU A 323 11.30 -5.51 -10.68
N SER A 324 11.91 -4.33 -10.83
CA SER A 324 11.68 -3.20 -9.92
C SER A 324 10.44 -2.41 -10.32
N LEU A 325 9.68 -1.92 -9.33
CA LEU A 325 8.57 -0.99 -9.59
C LEU A 325 9.06 0.34 -10.17
N ALA A 326 10.31 0.73 -9.97
CA ALA A 326 10.90 1.93 -10.59
C ALA A 326 11.44 1.68 -12.01
N ALA A 327 11.44 0.44 -12.52
CA ALA A 327 11.94 0.15 -13.85
C ALA A 327 11.16 0.95 -14.93
N PRO A 328 11.75 1.23 -16.10
CA PRO A 328 11.00 1.88 -17.19
C PRO A 328 9.74 1.08 -17.59
N ALA A 329 8.67 1.75 -18.02
CA ALA A 329 7.42 1.08 -18.46
C ALA A 329 7.67 0.00 -19.52
N SER A 330 8.63 0.22 -20.43
CA SER A 330 9.03 -0.76 -21.45
C SER A 330 9.56 -2.07 -20.88
N LYS A 331 10.16 -2.05 -19.68
CA LYS A 331 10.62 -3.25 -18.95
C LYS A 331 9.54 -3.80 -18.00
N ARG A 332 8.72 -2.94 -17.38
CA ARG A 332 7.64 -3.35 -16.47
C ARG A 332 6.51 -4.10 -17.18
N GLY A 333 6.16 -3.69 -18.39
CA GLY A 333 4.99 -4.20 -19.10
C GLY A 333 3.66 -3.66 -18.56
N PHE A 334 3.68 -2.75 -17.59
CA PHE A 334 2.50 -2.11 -17.02
C PHE A 334 2.74 -0.59 -16.81
N ARG A 335 1.68 0.22 -16.75
CA ARG A 335 1.74 1.70 -16.83
C ARG A 335 1.30 2.44 -15.57
N GLN A 336 0.94 1.72 -14.51
CA GLN A 336 0.34 2.31 -13.33
C GLN A 336 1.33 3.21 -12.58
N ASP A 337 0.87 4.39 -12.19
CA ASP A 337 1.55 5.23 -11.20
C ASP A 337 1.35 4.62 -9.81
N ILE A 338 2.33 4.81 -8.93
CA ILE A 338 2.41 4.13 -7.65
C ILE A 338 2.72 5.13 -6.54
N ILE A 339 1.97 5.10 -5.44
CA ILE A 339 2.41 5.58 -4.13
C ILE A 339 2.85 4.37 -3.32
N ILE A 340 3.97 4.46 -2.63
CA ILE A 340 4.49 3.40 -1.78
C ILE A 340 5.15 4.00 -0.53
N GLY A 341 4.94 3.39 0.63
CA GLY A 341 5.54 3.86 1.87
C GLY A 341 5.29 2.92 3.03
N ASP A 342 5.81 3.33 4.18
CA ASP A 342 5.85 2.57 5.42
C ASP A 342 5.81 3.52 6.62
N VAL A 343 5.56 2.96 7.81
CA VAL A 343 5.47 3.72 9.05
C VAL A 343 6.74 3.61 9.89
N GLY A 344 6.87 4.42 10.94
CA GLY A 344 8.06 4.42 11.80
C GLY A 344 8.32 3.09 12.52
N CYS A 345 7.28 2.48 13.10
CA CYS A 345 7.37 1.30 13.96
C CYS A 345 6.48 0.13 13.47
N GLU A 346 6.90 -0.49 12.37
CA GLU A 346 6.18 -1.58 11.70
C GLU A 346 6.08 -2.86 12.54
N ALA A 347 7.12 -3.19 13.31
CA ALA A 347 7.20 -4.47 14.00
C ALA A 347 6.45 -4.56 15.34
N VAL A 348 5.74 -3.50 15.74
CA VAL A 348 4.96 -3.46 16.98
C VAL A 348 3.93 -4.59 17.08
N LEU A 349 3.44 -5.12 15.94
CA LEU A 349 2.56 -6.30 15.89
C LEU A 349 3.16 -7.52 16.59
N TRP A 350 4.48 -7.63 16.60
CA TRP A 350 5.22 -8.73 17.21
C TRP A 350 5.80 -8.37 18.58
N SER A 351 5.39 -7.25 19.20
CA SER A 351 5.83 -6.87 20.56
C SER A 351 5.71 -8.02 21.58
N PRO A 352 4.60 -8.81 21.63
CA PRO A 352 4.53 -9.95 22.54
C PRO A 352 5.59 -11.02 22.27
N ALA A 353 5.98 -11.25 21.01
CA ALA A 353 7.03 -12.20 20.66
C ALA A 353 8.43 -11.63 20.96
N ALA A 354 8.63 -10.33 20.70
CA ALA A 354 9.86 -9.61 21.00
C ALA A 354 10.21 -9.67 22.50
N GLN A 355 9.21 -9.53 23.37
CA GLN A 355 9.36 -9.60 24.84
C GLN A 355 9.79 -10.98 25.36
N LEU A 356 9.62 -12.05 24.58
CA LEU A 356 10.01 -13.40 25.01
C LEU A 356 11.49 -13.71 24.75
N TRP A 357 12.16 -12.90 23.93
CA TRP A 357 13.54 -13.12 23.58
C TRP A 357 14.49 -12.71 24.71
N THR A 358 15.56 -13.49 24.89
CA THR A 358 16.74 -13.05 25.64
C THR A 358 17.87 -12.72 24.67
N THR A 359 18.80 -11.85 25.07
CA THR A 359 19.95 -11.44 24.24
C THR A 359 20.68 -12.66 23.67
N ASP A 360 21.01 -13.65 24.50
CA ASP A 360 21.69 -14.87 24.08
C ASP A 360 20.87 -15.71 23.09
N ALA A 361 19.54 -15.73 23.24
CA ALA A 361 18.66 -16.44 22.31
C ALA A 361 18.61 -15.73 20.94
N VAL A 362 18.53 -14.40 20.92
CA VAL A 362 18.58 -13.60 19.68
C VAL A 362 19.91 -13.79 18.98
N VAL A 363 21.03 -13.62 19.68
CA VAL A 363 22.38 -13.77 19.13
C VAL A 363 22.57 -15.17 18.53
N ARG A 364 22.16 -16.23 19.25
CA ARG A 364 22.22 -17.61 18.73
C ARG A 364 21.35 -17.80 17.50
N ARG A 365 20.12 -17.28 17.50
CA ARG A 365 19.19 -17.40 16.36
C ARG A 365 19.71 -16.66 15.13
N VAL A 366 20.16 -15.42 15.28
CA VAL A 366 20.70 -14.61 14.18
C VAL A 366 21.96 -15.26 13.61
N ARG A 367 22.90 -15.72 14.45
CA ARG A 367 24.09 -16.46 13.98
C ARG A 367 23.74 -17.74 13.23
N ALA A 368 22.75 -18.49 13.71
CA ALA A 368 22.29 -19.72 13.05
C ALA A 368 21.68 -19.45 11.66
N ILE A 369 20.97 -18.34 11.49
CA ILE A 369 20.34 -17.97 10.22
C ILE A 369 21.38 -17.40 9.24
N CYS A 370 22.26 -16.51 9.71
CA CYS A 370 23.26 -15.86 8.87
C CYS A 370 24.37 -16.81 8.39
N GLN A 371 24.59 -17.93 9.09
CA GLN A 371 25.65 -18.92 8.78
C GLN A 371 27.06 -18.30 8.66
N SER A 372 27.25 -17.12 9.26
CA SER A 372 28.51 -16.36 9.26
C SER A 372 28.53 -15.50 10.51
N VAL A 373 29.45 -15.81 11.44
CA VAL A 373 29.60 -15.07 12.69
C VAL A 373 29.94 -13.61 12.42
N TYR A 374 30.85 -13.33 11.47
CA TYR A 374 31.21 -11.97 11.10
C TYR A 374 30.02 -11.13 10.61
N LYS A 375 29.22 -11.68 9.68
CA LYS A 375 28.04 -10.97 9.16
C LYS A 375 26.92 -10.85 10.21
N ALA A 376 26.72 -11.88 11.02
CA ALA A 376 25.76 -11.86 12.12
C ALA A 376 26.14 -10.80 13.16
N ASP A 377 27.41 -10.73 13.56
CA ASP A 377 27.87 -9.76 14.54
C ASP A 377 27.84 -8.33 13.99
N ALA A 378 28.07 -8.13 12.69
CA ALA A 378 27.87 -6.84 12.04
C ALA A 378 26.41 -6.40 12.08
N LEU A 379 25.48 -7.31 11.77
CA LEU A 379 24.04 -7.07 11.86
C LEU A 379 23.61 -6.76 13.30
N LEU A 380 24.01 -7.59 14.27
CA LEU A 380 23.67 -7.42 15.68
C LEU A 380 24.18 -6.07 16.21
N ARG A 381 25.43 -5.70 15.90
CA ARG A 381 25.98 -4.39 16.27
C ARG A 381 25.24 -3.21 15.65
N ALA A 382 24.76 -3.34 14.42
CA ALA A 382 24.03 -2.26 13.76
C ALA A 382 22.67 -1.92 14.41
N TYR A 383 22.15 -2.84 15.23
CA TYR A 383 20.93 -2.66 16.02
C TYR A 383 21.21 -2.62 17.52
N ASP A 384 22.47 -2.44 17.90
CA ASP A 384 22.95 -2.48 19.28
C ASP A 384 22.65 -3.78 20.04
N ILE A 385 22.27 -4.88 19.38
CA ILE A 385 21.92 -6.14 20.06
C ILE A 385 23.20 -6.84 20.54
N GLY A 386 23.41 -6.91 21.86
CA GLY A 386 24.55 -7.60 22.45
C GLY A 386 24.49 -7.60 23.98
N SER A 387 25.56 -8.09 24.62
CA SER A 387 25.64 -8.24 26.09
C SER A 387 25.50 -6.95 26.88
N ASN A 388 25.59 -5.79 26.23
CA ASN A 388 25.55 -4.47 26.86
C ASN A 388 24.15 -3.86 26.87
N VAL A 389 23.17 -4.49 26.21
CA VAL A 389 21.77 -4.06 26.21
C VAL A 389 21.06 -4.64 27.41
N GLY A 390 20.38 -3.79 28.18
CA GLY A 390 19.53 -4.23 29.28
C GLY A 390 18.33 -5.02 28.78
N ASP A 391 17.83 -5.95 29.60
CA ASP A 391 16.68 -6.79 29.23
C ASP A 391 15.42 -5.96 28.90
N GLU A 392 15.30 -4.75 29.45
CA GLU A 392 14.18 -3.83 29.19
C GLU A 392 14.23 -3.20 27.78
N ASP A 393 15.43 -2.97 27.23
CA ASP A 393 15.61 -2.31 25.93
C ASP A 393 15.64 -3.31 24.77
N LEU A 394 15.93 -4.58 25.04
CA LEU A 394 16.06 -5.62 24.01
C LEU A 394 14.84 -5.75 23.08
N PRO A 395 13.59 -5.75 23.59
CA PRO A 395 12.41 -5.88 22.72
C PRO A 395 12.35 -4.77 21.66
N GLU A 396 12.71 -3.53 22.03
CA GLU A 396 12.76 -2.40 21.09
C GLU A 396 13.81 -2.64 20.00
N ARG A 397 15.02 -3.07 20.37
CA ARG A 397 16.09 -3.37 19.40
C ARG A 397 15.76 -4.52 18.46
N VAL A 398 15.06 -5.54 18.96
CA VAL A 398 14.55 -6.64 18.15
C VAL A 398 13.47 -6.14 17.19
N MET A 399 12.53 -5.32 17.66
CA MET A 399 11.48 -4.73 16.82
C MET A 399 12.06 -3.77 15.77
N ASP A 400 13.10 -3.01 16.07
CA ASP A 400 13.81 -2.18 15.12
C ASP A 400 14.38 -3.00 13.96
N LEU A 401 15.10 -4.08 14.28
CA LEU A 401 15.63 -5.01 13.29
C LEU A 401 14.51 -5.63 12.45
N MET A 402 13.42 -6.03 13.09
CA MET A 402 12.27 -6.60 12.41
C MET A 402 11.57 -5.59 11.49
N SER A 403 11.39 -4.34 11.92
CA SER A 403 10.73 -3.28 11.14
C SER A 403 11.49 -3.03 9.85
N ASP A 404 12.81 -2.92 9.95
CA ASP A 404 13.68 -2.74 8.79
C ASP A 404 13.72 -3.99 7.91
N ALA A 405 13.88 -5.17 8.50
CA ALA A 405 14.03 -6.42 7.78
C ALA A 405 12.76 -6.85 7.04
N LEU A 406 11.58 -6.61 7.63
CA LEU A 406 10.29 -7.06 7.11
C LEU A 406 9.60 -6.03 6.22
N PHE A 407 9.77 -4.73 6.49
CA PHE A 407 9.02 -3.66 5.84
C PHE A 407 9.92 -2.63 5.18
N ALA A 408 10.60 -1.78 5.97
CA ALA A 408 11.22 -0.56 5.43
C ALA A 408 12.23 -0.86 4.32
N CYS A 409 13.14 -1.82 4.52
CA CYS A 409 14.10 -2.20 3.49
C CYS A 409 13.45 -2.80 2.23
N VAL A 410 12.34 -3.52 2.39
CA VAL A 410 11.61 -4.15 1.28
C VAL A 410 10.84 -3.11 0.46
N VAL A 411 10.16 -2.19 1.15
CA VAL A 411 9.44 -1.05 0.55
C VAL A 411 10.41 -0.20 -0.26
N GLU A 412 11.58 0.09 0.29
CA GLU A 412 12.66 0.83 -0.37
C GLU A 412 13.22 0.10 -1.59
N GLY A 413 13.51 -1.20 -1.44
CA GLY A 413 13.98 -2.03 -2.55
C GLY A 413 12.95 -2.14 -3.68
N ALA A 414 11.67 -2.30 -3.35
CA ALA A 414 10.57 -2.33 -4.31
C ALA A 414 10.44 -1.00 -5.07
N ALA A 415 10.57 0.12 -4.35
CA ALA A 415 10.55 1.47 -4.92
C ALA A 415 11.80 1.80 -5.77
N GLY A 416 12.74 0.87 -5.91
CA GLY A 416 13.90 1.00 -6.80
C GLY A 416 15.12 1.67 -6.19
N ALA A 417 15.15 1.86 -4.86
CA ALA A 417 16.36 2.25 -4.16
C ALA A 417 17.28 1.01 -4.07
N ALA A 418 18.35 0.99 -4.88
CA ALA A 418 19.26 -0.14 -4.92
C ALA A 418 20.03 -0.27 -3.59
N LEU A 419 19.96 -1.45 -2.96
CA LEU A 419 20.90 -1.90 -1.93
C LEU A 419 22.23 -2.33 -2.57
N THR A 420 22.82 -1.47 -3.41
CA THR A 420 24.14 -1.74 -4.00
C THR A 420 25.20 -1.06 -3.15
N PRO A 421 26.26 -1.79 -2.71
CA PRO A 421 27.43 -1.12 -2.15
C PRO A 421 28.03 -0.18 -3.22
N PRO A 422 28.59 0.98 -2.85
CA PRO A 422 29.31 1.81 -3.79
C PRO A 422 30.43 0.99 -4.45
N PRO A 423 30.77 1.24 -5.73
CA PRO A 423 31.93 0.61 -6.33
C PRO A 423 33.15 0.97 -5.47
N SER A 424 33.88 -0.06 -5.02
CA SER A 424 35.12 0.16 -4.28
C SER A 424 36.06 1.02 -5.13
N PRO A 425 36.71 2.06 -4.56
CA PRO A 425 37.72 2.78 -5.30
C PRO A 425 38.85 1.80 -5.60
N VAL A 426 38.96 1.42 -6.87
CA VAL A 426 40.12 0.68 -7.37
C VAL A 426 41.30 1.63 -7.25
N ILE A 427 42.08 1.51 -6.17
CA ILE A 427 43.42 2.08 -6.11
C ILE A 427 44.28 1.21 -7.02
N SER A 428 44.27 1.54 -8.31
CA SER A 428 45.25 1.01 -9.25
C SER A 428 46.61 1.59 -8.87
N ALA A 429 47.47 0.78 -8.27
CA ALA A 429 48.88 1.08 -8.15
C ALA A 429 49.50 1.07 -9.57
N GLU A 430 49.61 2.24 -10.19
CA GLU A 430 50.38 2.40 -11.42
C GLU A 430 51.87 2.24 -11.11
N SER A 431 52.46 1.18 -11.64
CA SER A 431 53.92 1.07 -11.80
C SER A 431 54.32 1.80 -13.09
N PRO A 432 55.43 2.55 -13.12
CA PRO A 432 55.80 3.37 -14.28
C PRO A 432 56.27 2.51 -15.46
N PRO A 433 55.95 2.88 -16.72
CA PRO A 433 56.33 2.11 -17.89
C PRO A 433 57.76 2.42 -18.34
N THR A 434 58.47 1.37 -18.76
CA THR A 434 59.74 1.44 -19.51
C THR A 434 59.46 1.66 -21.00
N PRO A 435 60.26 2.46 -21.75
CA PRO A 435 59.97 2.78 -23.15
C PRO A 435 60.79 1.94 -24.13
N SER A 436 60.20 1.58 -25.28
CA SER A 436 60.79 1.43 -26.64
C SER A 436 59.79 0.73 -27.61
N PRO A 437 59.93 0.80 -28.95
CA PRO A 437 59.64 1.98 -29.76
C PRO A 437 58.68 1.70 -30.95
N LEU A 438 58.19 2.81 -31.51
CA LEU A 438 57.52 3.06 -32.80
C LEU A 438 57.47 1.94 -33.86
N SER A 439 56.28 1.72 -34.43
CA SER A 439 56.14 1.53 -35.89
C SER A 439 54.82 2.11 -36.42
N LEU A 440 54.95 2.87 -37.51
CA LEU A 440 53.89 3.42 -38.35
C LEU A 440 53.39 2.36 -39.33
N SER A 441 52.08 2.29 -39.58
CA SER A 441 51.58 2.22 -40.97
C SER A 441 50.08 2.49 -41.07
N GLN A 442 49.74 3.15 -42.17
CA GLN A 442 48.44 3.65 -42.60
C GLN A 442 47.56 2.51 -43.15
N SER A 443 46.23 2.66 -43.10
CA SER A 443 45.44 2.72 -44.34
C SER A 443 43.98 3.11 -44.09
N SER A 444 43.53 4.00 -44.94
CA SER A 444 42.17 4.46 -45.15
C SER A 444 41.34 3.44 -45.93
N LYS A 445 40.01 3.47 -45.73
CA LYS A 445 39.03 3.30 -46.81
C LYS A 445 37.63 3.71 -46.33
N SER A 446 37.16 4.82 -46.87
CA SER A 446 35.75 5.18 -46.95
C SER A 446 35.06 4.35 -48.02
N LYS A 447 33.78 4.02 -47.83
CA LYS A 447 32.82 3.82 -48.94
C LYS A 447 31.40 4.14 -48.48
N SER A 448 30.78 4.99 -49.28
CA SER A 448 29.46 5.62 -49.13
C SER A 448 28.31 4.78 -49.67
N ARG A 449 27.08 5.26 -49.36
CA ARG A 449 25.74 4.91 -49.89
C ARG A 449 25.08 3.75 -49.13
N SER A 450 23.81 3.80 -48.73
CA SER A 450 22.65 4.45 -49.36
C SER A 450 21.53 4.84 -48.37
N ASN A 451 20.94 6.03 -48.55
CA ASN A 451 19.63 6.42 -47.98
C ASN A 451 18.51 5.71 -48.76
N SER A 452 17.80 4.77 -48.12
CA SER A 452 16.34 4.58 -48.24
C SER A 452 15.92 3.30 -47.53
N GLN A 453 15.43 3.41 -46.29
CA GLN A 453 14.44 2.46 -45.77
C GLN A 453 13.63 3.10 -44.65
N SER A 454 12.36 3.35 -45.00
CA SER A 454 11.15 3.23 -44.17
C SER A 454 11.27 3.65 -42.70
N GLN A 455 10.62 4.73 -42.29
CA GLN A 455 9.23 4.63 -41.81
C GLN A 455 8.99 3.35 -40.98
N LEU A 456 9.71 3.21 -39.87
CA LEU A 456 9.30 2.38 -38.75
C LEU A 456 8.93 3.35 -37.62
N THR A 457 7.63 3.61 -37.55
CA THR A 457 6.85 3.98 -36.38
C THR A 457 7.64 4.49 -35.17
N LYS A 458 7.49 5.78 -34.86
CA LYS A 458 7.51 6.26 -33.46
C LYS A 458 6.47 5.45 -32.70
N ALA A 459 6.82 4.27 -32.19
CA ALA A 459 6.10 3.67 -31.08
C ALA A 459 6.14 4.75 -30.00
N ALA A 460 4.98 5.32 -29.66
CA ALA A 460 4.86 6.31 -28.63
C ALA A 460 5.54 5.75 -27.37
N LEU A 461 6.73 6.27 -27.04
CA LEU A 461 7.43 5.92 -25.82
C LEU A 461 6.50 6.29 -24.68
N LEU A 462 5.97 5.26 -24.04
CA LEU A 462 5.04 5.42 -22.94
C LEU A 462 5.72 6.22 -21.84
N PRO A 463 5.04 7.23 -21.26
CA PRO A 463 5.61 8.00 -20.18
C PRO A 463 6.05 7.07 -19.05
N LYS A 464 7.19 7.39 -18.42
CA LYS A 464 7.70 6.62 -17.28
C LYS A 464 6.64 6.66 -16.18
N PRO A 465 6.20 5.50 -15.66
CA PRO A 465 5.25 5.49 -14.56
C PRO A 465 5.93 6.02 -13.32
N LYS A 466 5.22 6.87 -12.59
CA LYS A 466 5.76 7.64 -11.47
C LYS A 466 5.64 6.81 -10.19
N VAL A 467 6.75 6.68 -9.46
CA VAL A 467 6.77 6.07 -8.13
C VAL A 467 6.97 7.19 -7.14
N TYR A 468 5.98 7.37 -6.28
CA TYR A 468 5.90 8.38 -5.25
C TYR A 468 6.11 7.72 -3.89
N ARG A 469 7.05 8.23 -3.11
CA ARG A 469 7.44 7.60 -1.84
C ARG A 469 6.99 8.46 -0.66
N TYR A 470 6.54 7.81 0.41
CA TYR A 470 6.26 8.48 1.67
C TYR A 470 6.74 7.69 2.88
N VAL A 471 6.90 8.39 4.00
CA VAL A 471 7.12 7.81 5.33
C VAL A 471 6.15 8.44 6.30
N PHE A 472 5.64 7.63 7.21
CA PHE A 472 4.68 8.06 8.21
C PHE A 472 5.22 7.82 9.62
N ASP A 473 5.75 8.88 10.22
CA ASP A 473 6.30 8.90 11.57
C ASP A 473 5.35 9.58 12.57
N GLN A 474 4.21 10.10 12.13
CA GLN A 474 3.19 10.65 13.03
C GLN A 474 2.65 9.54 13.93
N ALA A 475 2.78 9.76 15.24
CA ALA A 475 2.38 8.80 16.26
C ALA A 475 0.86 8.66 16.34
N SER A 476 0.40 7.47 16.74
CA SER A 476 -1.01 7.18 16.95
C SER A 476 -1.60 8.06 18.04
N PRO A 477 -2.85 8.52 17.89
CA PRO A 477 -3.48 9.39 18.89
C PRO A 477 -3.57 8.78 20.29
N HIS A 478 -3.69 7.46 20.40
CA HIS A 478 -3.94 6.76 21.68
C HIS A 478 -2.75 5.96 22.22
N THR A 479 -1.83 5.54 21.36
CA THR A 479 -0.67 4.72 21.77
C THR A 479 0.66 5.46 21.70
N ASP A 480 0.67 6.67 21.14
CA ASP A 480 1.85 7.54 20.99
C ASP A 480 3.04 6.87 20.27
N ILE A 481 2.74 5.87 19.44
CA ILE A 481 3.70 5.15 18.62
C ILE A 481 3.24 5.22 17.16
N PRO A 482 4.13 5.45 16.17
CA PRO A 482 3.81 5.34 14.75
C PRO A 482 3.75 3.86 14.33
N HIS A 483 2.79 3.13 14.91
CA HIS A 483 2.64 1.69 14.80
C HIS A 483 2.18 1.25 13.41
N HIS A 484 2.38 -0.03 13.06
CA HIS A 484 1.82 -0.63 11.85
C HIS A 484 0.34 -0.27 11.66
N ASP A 485 -0.05 0.12 10.44
CA ASP A 485 -1.40 0.61 10.09
C ASP A 485 -1.85 1.92 10.78
N VAL A 486 -0.97 2.67 11.46
CA VAL A 486 -1.33 3.97 12.05
C VAL A 486 -1.77 4.96 10.98
N ASP A 487 -1.20 4.89 9.79
CA ASP A 487 -1.55 5.76 8.68
C ASP A 487 -3.02 5.56 8.22
N LEU A 488 -3.65 4.41 8.52
CA LEU A 488 -5.08 4.18 8.30
C LEU A 488 -5.98 4.99 9.24
N VAL A 489 -5.54 5.21 10.48
CA VAL A 489 -6.22 6.07 11.46
C VAL A 489 -6.41 7.47 10.87
N TYR A 490 -5.36 7.98 10.23
CA TYR A 490 -5.34 9.29 9.59
C TYR A 490 -6.02 9.27 8.22
N LEU A 491 -5.83 8.22 7.41
CA LEU A 491 -6.42 8.15 6.08
C LEU A 491 -7.95 8.12 6.12
N PHE A 492 -8.53 7.20 6.89
CA PHE A 492 -9.98 7.04 6.94
C PHE A 492 -10.63 8.00 7.94
N GLY A 493 -9.93 8.37 9.02
CA GLY A 493 -10.40 9.36 9.97
C GLY A 493 -11.57 8.88 10.86
N ASN A 494 -11.74 7.57 11.02
CA ASN A 494 -12.81 6.98 11.84
C ASN A 494 -12.43 6.84 13.32
N VAL A 495 -11.14 6.74 13.62
CA VAL A 495 -10.65 6.69 15.00
C VAL A 495 -10.71 8.11 15.58
N PRO A 496 -11.51 8.35 16.63
CA PRO A 496 -11.58 9.67 17.23
C PRO A 496 -10.24 10.01 17.87
N PHE A 497 -9.84 11.27 17.77
CA PHE A 497 -8.71 11.76 18.56
C PHE A 497 -9.11 11.85 20.04
N PRO A 498 -8.17 11.61 20.97
CA PRO A 498 -8.41 11.80 22.39
C PRO A 498 -8.98 13.18 22.67
N SER A 499 -10.02 13.22 23.50
CA SER A 499 -10.58 14.43 24.09
C SER A 499 -10.42 14.35 25.60
N LEU A 500 -9.80 15.37 26.19
CA LEU A 500 -9.67 15.51 27.63
C LEU A 500 -10.95 16.17 28.17
N PRO A 501 -11.71 15.50 29.08
CA PRO A 501 -12.97 16.04 29.62
C PRO A 501 -12.82 17.38 30.34
N GLU A 502 -11.62 17.67 30.84
CA GLU A 502 -11.26 18.92 31.50
C GLU A 502 -11.03 20.09 30.55
N LEU A 503 -10.88 19.85 29.25
CA LEU A 503 -10.63 20.87 28.23
C LEU A 503 -11.93 21.20 27.46
N THR A 504 -12.04 22.45 26.98
CA THR A 504 -13.10 22.81 26.03
C THR A 504 -12.91 22.14 24.68
N ASP A 505 -13.91 22.23 23.80
CA ASP A 505 -13.81 21.70 22.43
C ASP A 505 -12.71 22.44 21.64
N GLU A 506 -12.55 23.75 21.85
CA GLU A 506 -11.50 24.55 21.22
C GLU A 506 -10.11 24.16 21.71
N GLU A 507 -9.94 23.96 23.03
CA GLU A 507 -8.67 23.52 23.61
C GLU A 507 -8.29 22.11 23.13
N ASN A 508 -9.27 21.19 23.07
CA ASN A 508 -9.07 19.87 22.48
C ASN A 508 -8.73 19.94 20.98
N ALA A 509 -9.30 20.90 20.25
CA ALA A 509 -8.96 21.13 18.84
C ALA A 509 -7.53 21.65 18.67
N GLU A 510 -7.07 22.51 19.58
CA GLU A 510 -5.69 23.00 19.61
C GLU A 510 -4.70 21.88 19.94
N VAL A 511 -4.98 21.05 20.97
CA VAL A 511 -4.16 19.89 21.33
C VAL A 511 -4.04 18.88 20.18
N ASN A 512 -5.11 18.70 19.40
CA ASN A 512 -5.14 17.77 18.28
C ASN A 512 -4.80 18.42 16.92
N TRP A 513 -4.42 19.70 16.89
CA TRP A 513 -4.21 20.44 15.65
C TRP A 513 -3.21 19.76 14.70
N ASP A 514 -2.08 19.31 15.24
CA ASP A 514 -1.03 18.63 14.48
C ASP A 514 -1.53 17.32 13.86
N ARG A 515 -2.36 16.58 14.59
CA ARG A 515 -2.97 15.33 14.12
C ARG A 515 -3.99 15.59 13.01
N VAL A 516 -4.79 16.65 13.15
CA VAL A 516 -5.73 17.11 12.11
C VAL A 516 -4.97 17.50 10.85
N LYS A 517 -3.87 18.25 10.99
CA LYS A 517 -3.01 18.67 9.88
C LYS A 517 -2.42 17.48 9.12
N VAL A 518 -1.92 16.46 9.83
CA VAL A 518 -1.41 15.23 9.18
C VAL A 518 -2.51 14.48 8.47
N ARG A 519 -3.68 14.29 9.10
CA ARG A 519 -4.86 13.65 8.47
C ARG A 519 -5.23 14.36 7.18
N ASP A 520 -5.42 15.67 7.24
CA ASP A 520 -5.85 16.47 6.10
C ASP A 520 -4.81 16.45 4.99
N ALA A 521 -3.52 16.49 5.36
CA ALA A 521 -2.43 16.34 4.41
C ALA A 521 -2.47 14.98 3.70
N MET A 522 -2.64 13.88 4.42
CA MET A 522 -2.64 12.53 3.83
C MET A 522 -3.87 12.34 2.93
N GLN A 523 -5.06 12.65 3.43
CA GLN A 523 -6.32 12.50 2.69
C GLN A 523 -6.29 13.27 1.37
N SER A 524 -5.85 14.53 1.40
CA SER A 524 -5.79 15.36 0.20
C SER A 524 -4.89 14.79 -0.89
N ARG A 525 -3.81 14.10 -0.51
CA ARG A 525 -2.81 13.55 -1.44
C ARG A 525 -3.29 12.25 -2.06
N TRP A 526 -3.93 11.39 -1.27
CA TRP A 526 -4.54 10.15 -1.77
C TRP A 526 -5.68 10.50 -2.74
N LEU A 527 -6.49 11.50 -2.41
CA LEU A 527 -7.57 11.97 -3.27
C LEU A 527 -7.05 12.65 -4.54
N ALA A 528 -6.01 13.49 -4.46
CA ALA A 528 -5.35 14.06 -5.64
C ALA A 528 -4.83 12.96 -6.57
N PHE A 529 -4.13 11.96 -6.01
CA PHE A 529 -3.61 10.84 -6.78
C PHE A 529 -4.71 10.03 -7.47
N ALA A 530 -5.81 9.72 -6.76
CA ALA A 530 -6.95 9.03 -7.34
C ALA A 530 -7.61 9.83 -8.48
N ASN A 531 -7.59 11.17 -8.39
CA ASN A 531 -8.07 12.08 -9.44
C ASN A 531 -7.06 12.27 -10.59
N GLY A 532 -5.88 11.65 -10.52
CA GLY A 532 -4.85 11.74 -11.56
C GLY A 532 -3.91 12.93 -11.47
N GLU A 533 -3.93 13.62 -10.33
CA GLU A 533 -3.01 14.70 -10.02
C GLU A 533 -1.73 14.15 -9.37
N GLN A 534 -0.67 14.96 -9.35
CA GLN A 534 0.55 14.58 -8.65
C GLN A 534 0.33 14.76 -7.13
N PRO A 535 0.54 13.72 -6.31
CA PRO A 535 0.19 13.76 -4.90
C PRO A 535 1.02 14.74 -4.09
N TRP A 536 2.23 15.09 -4.54
CA TRP A 536 3.14 15.94 -3.76
C TRP A 536 3.09 17.43 -4.15
N GLU A 537 2.36 17.79 -5.20
CA GLU A 537 2.18 19.20 -5.55
C GLU A 537 1.36 19.92 -4.46
N PRO A 538 1.67 21.19 -4.15
CA PRO A 538 0.84 21.99 -3.27
C PRO A 538 -0.60 22.03 -3.78
N LEU A 539 -1.56 21.82 -2.89
CA LEU A 539 -2.98 21.93 -3.24
C LEU A 539 -3.24 23.34 -3.78
N ARG A 540 -3.79 23.44 -5.00
CA ARG A 540 -4.32 24.71 -5.48
C ARG A 540 -5.46 25.09 -4.55
N SER A 541 -5.42 26.31 -3.99
CA SER A 541 -6.53 26.85 -3.21
C SER A 541 -7.79 26.79 -4.08
N VAL A 542 -8.80 26.06 -3.61
CA VAL A 542 -10.13 26.12 -4.21
C VAL A 542 -10.71 27.47 -3.81
N ASP A 543 -10.95 28.34 -4.79
CA ASP A 543 -11.66 29.59 -4.54
C ASP A 543 -13.07 29.26 -4.01
N PRO A 544 -13.46 29.75 -2.82
CA PRO A 544 -14.76 29.45 -2.22
C PRO A 544 -15.94 29.77 -3.14
N GLU A 545 -15.77 30.71 -4.08
CA GLU A 545 -16.80 31.13 -5.04
C GLU A 545 -17.03 30.14 -6.19
N THR A 546 -16.07 29.25 -6.49
CA THR A 546 -16.23 28.26 -7.58
C THR A 546 -16.90 26.96 -7.15
N ALA A 547 -17.14 26.79 -5.85
CA ALA A 547 -17.84 25.63 -5.28
C ALA A 547 -19.38 25.77 -5.28
N PHE A 548 -19.93 26.93 -5.65
CA PHE A 548 -21.37 27.19 -5.61
C PHE A 548 -21.83 28.03 -6.80
N PHE A 549 -22.10 27.43 -7.98
CA PHE A 549 -23.04 28.02 -8.92
C PHE A 549 -23.74 26.96 -9.79
N SER A 550 -25.03 26.75 -9.51
CA SER A 550 -26.07 26.71 -10.55
C SER A 550 -27.45 26.68 -9.89
N THR A 551 -27.93 27.84 -9.45
CA THR A 551 -29.37 28.15 -9.40
C THR A 551 -29.55 29.65 -9.59
N ASP A 552 -30.06 30.03 -10.77
CA ASP A 552 -30.59 31.36 -11.06
C ASP A 552 -31.79 31.67 -10.17
N ILE A 553 -31.68 32.65 -9.25
CA ILE A 553 -32.81 33.46 -8.79
C ILE A 553 -32.29 34.88 -8.50
N MET A 554 -32.85 35.87 -9.21
CA MET A 554 -32.71 37.30 -8.91
C MET A 554 -33.37 37.64 -7.57
N ASP A 555 -32.70 38.41 -6.70
CA ASP A 555 -33.20 39.72 -6.25
C ASP A 555 -32.13 40.51 -5.45
N SER A 556 -32.45 41.78 -5.22
CA SER A 556 -31.65 42.97 -4.99
C SER A 556 -31.39 43.36 -3.52
N THR A 557 -30.40 44.27 -3.34
CA THR A 557 -30.23 45.35 -2.32
C THR A 557 -29.03 45.30 -1.32
N CYS A 558 -28.03 46.19 -1.59
CA CYS A 558 -27.17 47.09 -0.74
C CYS A 558 -26.62 46.73 0.68
N PRO A 559 -25.62 47.47 1.23
CA PRO A 559 -24.48 48.21 0.62
C PRO A 559 -23.10 47.97 1.30
N GLN A 560 -22.05 48.47 0.62
CA GLN A 560 -20.62 48.38 0.96
C GLN A 560 -20.17 49.36 2.05
N HIS A 561 -19.12 48.97 2.80
CA HIS A 561 -18.28 49.87 3.61
C HIS A 561 -16.79 49.66 3.29
N THR A 562 -16.13 50.73 2.83
CA THR A 562 -14.69 50.89 2.61
C THR A 562 -13.95 51.35 3.88
N PRO A 563 -12.66 50.99 4.07
CA PRO A 563 -11.73 51.73 4.92
C PRO A 563 -10.65 52.51 4.12
N PRO A 564 -10.00 53.54 4.73
CA PRO A 564 -9.25 54.60 4.04
C PRO A 564 -7.72 54.37 3.97
N PRO A 565 -6.98 55.20 3.19
CA PRO A 565 -5.56 55.01 2.89
C PRO A 565 -4.62 56.01 3.60
N THR A 566 -3.32 55.67 3.67
CA THR A 566 -2.21 56.60 4.04
C THR A 566 -0.85 56.03 3.58
N PRO A 567 0.22 56.85 3.47
CA PRO A 567 0.75 57.27 2.18
C PRO A 567 2.22 56.89 1.92
N ALA A 568 2.66 57.18 0.70
CA ALA A 568 4.03 57.06 0.20
C ALA A 568 4.91 58.23 0.67
N ASP A 569 6.22 57.96 0.82
CA ASP A 569 7.26 58.94 0.58
C ASP A 569 8.49 58.27 -0.06
N SER A 570 9.06 59.03 -0.99
CA SER A 570 10.19 58.79 -1.87
C SER A 570 11.52 59.04 -1.19
N ASP A 571 12.60 58.40 -1.67
CA ASP A 571 13.88 59.08 -1.90
C ASP A 571 14.74 58.32 -2.92
N SER A 572 15.44 59.10 -3.72
CA SER A 572 16.26 58.73 -4.88
C SER A 572 17.73 59.11 -4.66
N GLU A 573 18.65 58.33 -5.23
CA GLU A 573 20.02 58.65 -5.72
C GLU A 573 20.87 57.36 -5.61
N SER A 574 21.83 56.98 -6.46
CA SER A 574 22.42 57.47 -7.72
C SER A 574 23.24 56.30 -8.32
N SER A 575 23.57 56.39 -9.61
CA SER A 575 24.35 55.46 -10.45
C SER A 575 25.87 55.55 -10.15
N ASP A 576 26.83 54.73 -10.57
CA ASP A 576 27.08 53.96 -11.81
C ASP A 576 28.31 53.03 -11.58
N SER A 577 28.57 52.15 -12.56
CA SER A 577 29.78 51.36 -12.84
C SER A 577 29.82 49.90 -12.36
N GLU A 578 29.61 48.99 -13.32
CA GLU A 578 30.33 47.70 -13.47
C GLU A 578 29.76 46.93 -14.68
N SER A 579 30.20 47.26 -15.90
CA SER A 579 29.72 46.63 -17.15
C SER A 579 30.71 45.67 -17.82
N GLU A 580 31.81 45.28 -17.19
CA GLU A 580 32.75 44.30 -17.80
C GLU A 580 32.92 42.97 -17.03
N ALA A 581 32.34 42.84 -15.82
CA ALA A 581 32.33 41.57 -15.08
C ALA A 581 31.17 40.62 -15.48
N ALA A 582 30.11 41.15 -16.08
CA ALA A 582 28.88 40.40 -16.36
C ALA A 582 29.00 39.39 -17.53
N ALA A 583 29.91 39.63 -18.49
CA ALA A 583 30.04 38.76 -19.67
C ALA A 583 30.83 37.46 -19.39
N SER A 584 31.79 37.48 -18.45
CA SER A 584 32.58 36.29 -18.08
C SER A 584 31.80 35.37 -17.14
N ALA A 585 30.97 35.93 -16.25
CA ALA A 585 30.07 35.18 -15.37
C ALA A 585 28.92 34.48 -16.13
N ALA A 586 28.49 35.04 -17.27
CA ALA A 586 27.45 34.43 -18.12
C ALA A 586 27.95 33.16 -18.83
N VAL A 587 29.21 33.11 -19.26
CA VAL A 587 29.78 31.93 -19.94
C VAL A 587 30.11 30.79 -18.95
N ALA A 588 30.46 31.13 -17.69
CA ALA A 588 30.58 30.14 -16.61
C ALA A 588 29.22 29.55 -16.21
N ARG A 589 28.16 30.37 -16.14
CA ARG A 589 26.79 29.91 -15.86
C ARG A 589 26.20 29.00 -16.94
N ILE A 590 26.61 29.15 -18.20
CA ILE A 590 26.14 28.32 -19.32
C ILE A 590 26.83 26.93 -19.35
N LYS A 591 28.01 26.77 -18.75
CA LYS A 591 28.68 25.47 -18.63
C LYS A 591 28.24 24.66 -17.40
N GLU A 592 27.66 25.29 -16.38
CA GLU A 592 27.01 24.58 -15.25
C GLU A 592 25.57 24.14 -15.55
N THR A 593 24.96 24.58 -16.66
CA THR A 593 23.58 24.21 -17.02
C THR A 593 23.44 22.94 -17.87
N GLN A 594 24.53 22.20 -18.11
CA GLN A 594 24.49 20.93 -18.86
C GLN A 594 25.23 19.76 -18.17
N VAL A 595 25.30 19.74 -16.84
CA VAL A 595 25.37 18.47 -16.13
C VAL A 595 23.93 18.01 -15.95
N SER A 596 23.57 16.89 -16.58
CA SER A 596 22.27 16.25 -16.45
C SER A 596 21.87 16.14 -14.96
N LYS A 597 20.96 17.01 -14.49
CA LYS A 597 20.30 16.86 -13.19
C LYS A 597 19.59 15.51 -13.20
N LEU A 598 20.18 14.54 -12.51
CA LEU A 598 19.44 13.38 -12.01
C LEU A 598 18.23 13.93 -11.24
N PRO A 599 17.02 13.38 -11.41
CA PRO A 599 15.84 13.91 -10.74
C PRO A 599 16.09 13.94 -9.23
N GLU A 600 15.87 15.10 -8.60
CA GLU A 600 16.00 15.28 -7.15
C GLU A 600 15.21 14.18 -6.44
N ASN A 601 15.92 13.32 -5.71
CA ASN A 601 15.37 12.19 -4.98
C ASN A 601 14.65 12.75 -3.75
N LYS A 602 13.32 12.93 -3.82
CA LYS A 602 12.47 13.47 -2.76
C LYS A 602 11.56 12.40 -2.19
N ILE A 603 11.24 12.53 -0.91
CA ILE A 603 10.28 11.68 -0.20
C ILE A 603 9.29 12.56 0.56
N TYR A 604 8.03 12.15 0.61
CA TYR A 604 7.02 12.87 1.38
C TYR A 604 7.01 12.38 2.83
N VAL A 605 7.12 13.28 3.79
CA VAL A 605 7.13 12.93 5.22
C VAL A 605 5.83 13.37 5.85
N PHE A 606 5.21 12.46 6.60
CA PHE A 606 4.18 12.73 7.59
C PHE A 606 4.80 12.50 8.97
N GLY A 607 5.41 13.53 9.53
CA GLY A 607 6.23 13.47 10.73
C GLY A 607 5.47 13.88 12.00
N PRO A 608 6.16 13.78 13.16
CA PRO A 608 5.63 14.24 14.43
C PRO A 608 5.36 15.76 14.41
N GLU A 609 4.58 16.23 15.38
CA GLU A 609 4.28 17.67 15.57
C GLU A 609 3.72 18.34 14.30
N GLY A 610 2.94 17.58 13.51
CA GLY A 610 2.28 18.12 12.32
C GLY A 610 3.25 18.42 11.17
N GLU A 611 4.47 17.88 11.20
CA GLU A 611 5.43 18.02 10.10
C GLU A 611 4.88 17.31 8.85
N THR A 612 4.57 18.07 7.80
CA THR A 612 4.19 17.48 6.51
C THR A 612 4.91 18.19 5.37
N GLY A 613 5.47 17.43 4.42
CA GLY A 613 6.04 18.01 3.21
C GLY A 613 7.03 17.11 2.48
N GLU A 614 7.42 17.54 1.28
CA GLU A 614 8.56 16.92 0.58
C GLU A 614 9.86 17.23 1.33
N ARG A 615 10.72 16.23 1.43
CA ARG A 615 12.07 16.32 2.03
C ARG A 615 13.10 15.72 1.08
N SER A 616 14.34 16.18 1.22
CA SER A 616 15.48 15.54 0.57
C SER A 616 15.65 14.12 1.09
N MET A 617 15.94 13.18 0.20
CA MET A 617 16.28 11.81 0.56
C MET A 617 17.47 11.70 1.54
N THR A 618 18.38 12.67 1.57
CA THR A 618 19.48 12.68 2.55
C THR A 618 18.98 12.80 4.00
N ILE A 619 17.89 13.55 4.23
CA ILE A 619 17.27 13.65 5.56
C ILE A 619 16.65 12.29 5.94
N PHE A 620 16.02 11.62 4.97
CA PHE A 620 15.47 10.28 5.16
C PHE A 620 16.54 9.23 5.42
N GLU A 621 17.68 9.27 4.72
CA GLU A 621 18.83 8.40 5.00
C GLU A 621 19.43 8.58 6.39
N GLY A 622 19.21 9.74 7.02
CA GLY A 622 19.54 9.99 8.43
C GLY A 622 18.47 9.50 9.41
N ARG A 623 17.18 9.54 9.03
CA ARG A 623 16.05 9.05 9.85
C ARG A 623 15.91 7.52 9.81
N ARG A 624 16.24 6.89 8.69
CA ARG A 624 16.26 5.45 8.52
C ARG A 624 17.68 4.91 8.59
N ARG A 625 17.83 3.66 8.99
CA ARG A 625 19.15 2.99 9.07
C ARG A 625 19.68 2.54 7.69
N VAL A 626 19.48 3.34 6.64
CA VAL A 626 19.82 2.97 5.25
C VAL A 626 21.31 2.62 5.09
N HIS A 627 22.17 3.35 5.80
CA HIS A 627 23.60 3.04 5.86
C HIS A 627 23.86 1.66 6.47
N ALA A 628 23.21 1.34 7.58
CA ALA A 628 23.28 0.02 8.19
C ALA A 628 22.77 -1.07 7.25
N TRP A 629 21.68 -0.83 6.51
CA TRP A 629 21.19 -1.81 5.53
C TRP A 629 22.20 -2.05 4.40
N ARG A 630 22.83 -1.00 3.89
CA ARG A 630 23.87 -1.13 2.86
C ARG A 630 25.06 -1.97 3.36
N ASP A 631 25.47 -1.76 4.59
CA ASP A 631 26.68 -2.39 5.15
C ASP A 631 26.42 -3.76 5.76
N THR A 632 25.18 -4.05 6.18
CA THR A 632 24.82 -5.31 6.87
C THR A 632 23.80 -6.15 6.13
N PHE A 633 22.76 -5.55 5.52
CA PHE A 633 21.72 -6.29 4.80
C PHE A 633 22.19 -6.70 3.41
N ALA A 634 22.80 -5.79 2.65
CA ALA A 634 23.23 -6.10 1.29
C ALA A 634 24.23 -7.29 1.22
N PRO A 635 25.22 -7.42 2.13
CA PRO A 635 26.12 -8.58 2.14
C PRO A 635 25.47 -9.89 2.58
N LEU A 636 24.38 -9.85 3.35
CA LEU A 636 23.61 -11.02 3.77
C LEU A 636 22.61 -11.45 2.67
N GLY A 637 22.12 -10.50 1.90
CA GLY A 637 21.08 -10.70 0.91
C GLY A 637 19.69 -10.72 1.53
N LEU A 638 18.71 -10.25 0.75
CA LEU A 638 17.35 -9.99 1.24
C LEU A 638 16.62 -11.25 1.75
N HIS A 639 16.95 -12.43 1.21
CA HIS A 639 16.41 -13.70 1.70
C HIS A 639 16.79 -13.97 3.16
N VAL A 640 18.07 -13.80 3.50
CA VAL A 640 18.57 -14.06 4.86
C VAL A 640 18.01 -13.05 5.84
N ILE A 641 17.95 -11.77 5.45
CA ILE A 641 17.39 -10.69 6.27
C ILE A 641 15.91 -10.90 6.55
N GLN A 642 15.11 -11.19 5.53
CA GLN A 642 13.69 -11.51 5.71
C GLN A 642 13.49 -12.72 6.62
N LYS A 643 14.35 -13.74 6.48
CA LYS A 643 14.31 -14.91 7.37
C LYS A 643 14.65 -14.56 8.82
N VAL A 644 15.62 -13.66 9.06
CA VAL A 644 15.92 -13.14 10.40
C VAL A 644 14.68 -12.46 10.99
N GLY A 645 14.08 -11.51 10.28
CA GLY A 645 12.89 -10.80 10.75
C GLY A 645 11.73 -11.75 11.07
N LEU A 646 11.45 -12.72 10.19
CA LEU A 646 10.37 -13.69 10.39
C LEU A 646 10.62 -14.62 11.58
N GLU A 647 11.85 -15.12 11.73
CA GLU A 647 12.20 -16.01 12.85
C GLU A 647 12.16 -15.29 14.20
N LEU A 648 12.55 -14.00 14.24
CA LEU A 648 12.41 -13.18 15.45
C LEU A 648 10.94 -12.90 15.76
N GLY A 649 10.11 -12.62 14.75
CA GLY A 649 8.66 -12.42 14.93
C GLY A 649 7.91 -13.67 15.38
N ASN A 650 8.41 -14.87 15.04
CA ASN A 650 7.86 -16.13 15.55
C ASN A 650 8.09 -16.35 17.05
N GLY A 651 8.94 -15.53 17.69
CA GLY A 651 9.39 -15.71 19.06
C GLY A 651 10.42 -16.82 19.22
N PRO A 652 11.01 -16.96 20.41
CA PRO A 652 11.94 -18.04 20.70
C PRO A 652 11.24 -19.40 20.62
N PRO A 653 11.96 -20.48 20.26
CA PRO A 653 11.41 -21.83 20.32
C PRO A 653 11.02 -22.16 21.77
N VAL A 654 9.72 -22.21 22.04
CA VAL A 654 9.18 -22.63 23.33
C VAL A 654 9.23 -24.16 23.40
N ASP A 655 9.59 -24.70 24.57
CA ASP A 655 9.70 -26.14 24.78
C ASP A 655 8.37 -26.83 24.47
N SER A 656 8.44 -27.94 23.74
CA SER A 656 7.31 -28.60 23.06
C SER A 656 6.11 -29.00 23.95
N LYS A 657 6.27 -28.96 25.29
CA LYS A 657 5.21 -29.23 26.27
C LYS A 657 4.22 -28.08 26.48
N ALA A 658 4.51 -26.87 26.00
CA ALA A 658 3.65 -25.70 26.21
C ALA A 658 2.73 -25.37 25.01
N ARG A 659 2.66 -26.22 23.98
CA ARG A 659 1.94 -25.95 22.71
C ARG A 659 0.69 -26.81 22.46
N PHE A 660 0.13 -27.47 23.47
CA PHE A 660 -1.11 -28.23 23.34
C PHE A 660 -2.13 -27.86 24.41
#